data_AF-A0A0U3NPE0-F1
#
_entry.id   AF-A0A0U3NPE0-F1
#
_cell.length_a   1.000
_cell.length_b   1.000
_cell.length_c   1.000
_cell.angle_alpha   90.00
_cell.angle_beta   90.00
_cell.angle_gamma   90.00
#
_symmetry.space_group_name_H-M   'P 1'
#
loop_
_entity.id
_entity.type
_entity.pdbx_description
1 polymer ?
#
loop_
_entity_poly.entity_id
_entity_poly.type
_entity_poly.pdbx_seq_one_letter_code
_entity_poly.pdbx_strand_id
1 'polypeptide(L)'
;MKDIYNLSVYSPASGRIIKLSDVDDPVFSKKMMGDGFAIEPMDEKIVSPAAGKIAFIAPTKHAIGIETNEGLAIVLHLGIDTVDLNGTPFELFVKEGDSVAENSKICSMDLKAIESAGKKTTVITAITNFSEKIKEMTVEYGNTSAGNLAASIELLPGNKKSKQHQTENYQSLAENIIRYVGGEENIDSLIHCITRLRFYLKDESKTNGDAMQDLKGVLGVATAGGQYQVIIGPAVNDVYEAVMSQLSFSENKQDAASPIPDNSEDKTVLEKIKNGSNQLLGTITGSMTPIISILAASGVMKGLLALLTGLNVVSEAGNFYLLVSAMADAVFYFLPILIGFNAAIRLGGNAILTAVVGGAIAYPTLLEAADKGLNVLSIGPVDFPFVSYSYSIFPMILAAWLVKKIEAWLKTWVPAFLQAIINPIIVIGLVTSITFLITGPVITWLSFALASGLETFLNWNAPIFGAIIDGFYQILVIFGLHWGIMPIYINDFATLGYSHLSAMVSVTIVGQGGAALAVAMKTKKAELKEIGYAAAISAFCGITEPAIYGITLRYRRPFICASIGSAVGGFLVGLLDVNMWSIIGSIIGLPSYIDPKLGITSNFWFAVLATAITLIVSFTLTYFWGYNDSMQMREKREKPKNPAKMQQF
;
A
#
# COMPACT_ATOMS: atom_id res chain seq x y z
N MET A 1 -2.56 -49.35 -5.49
CA MET A 1 -1.31 -49.37 -6.30
C MET A 1 -0.75 -47.96 -6.23
N LYS A 2 0.53 -47.79 -5.86
CA LYS A 2 1.18 -46.47 -5.88
C LYS A 2 1.45 -46.13 -7.33
N ASP A 3 0.93 -45.00 -7.83
CA ASP A 3 1.23 -44.51 -9.17
C ASP A 3 2.70 -44.07 -9.22
N ILE A 4 3.53 -44.91 -9.83
CA ILE A 4 4.93 -44.61 -10.13
C ILE A 4 4.92 -43.84 -11.45
N TYR A 5 5.30 -42.57 -11.43
CA TYR A 5 5.46 -41.75 -12.63
C TYR A 5 6.91 -41.86 -13.11
N ASN A 6 7.12 -42.59 -14.20
CA ASN A 6 8.42 -42.70 -14.86
C ASN A 6 8.52 -41.66 -15.98
N LEU A 7 9.60 -40.89 -16.01
CA LEU A 7 9.93 -39.96 -17.11
C LEU A 7 11.20 -40.42 -17.83
N SER A 8 11.21 -40.25 -19.15
CA SER A 8 12.37 -40.47 -20.01
C SER A 8 13.06 -39.14 -20.31
N VAL A 9 14.39 -39.10 -20.18
CA VAL A 9 15.23 -38.00 -20.65
C VAL A 9 16.13 -38.53 -21.76
N TYR A 10 16.13 -37.83 -22.89
CA TYR A 10 16.81 -38.21 -24.12
C TYR A 10 18.15 -37.48 -24.26
N SER A 11 19.06 -38.03 -25.04
CA SER A 11 20.37 -37.42 -25.29
C SER A 11 20.20 -36.17 -26.16
N PRO A 12 20.61 -34.97 -25.70
CA PRO A 12 20.56 -33.74 -26.49
C PRO A 12 21.55 -33.69 -27.65
N ALA A 13 22.57 -34.55 -27.69
CA ALA A 13 23.58 -34.60 -28.76
C ALA A 13 23.97 -36.06 -29.09
N SER A 14 24.49 -36.31 -30.29
CA SER A 14 25.12 -37.59 -30.62
C SER A 14 26.54 -37.59 -30.07
N GLY A 15 26.97 -38.69 -29.47
CA GLY A 15 28.30 -38.78 -28.87
C GLY A 15 28.39 -39.79 -27.74
N ARG A 16 29.28 -39.55 -26.78
CA ARG A 16 29.49 -40.46 -25.64
C ARG A 16 28.94 -39.85 -24.35
N ILE A 17 27.96 -40.52 -23.74
CA ILE A 17 27.46 -40.18 -22.41
C ILE A 17 28.49 -40.60 -21.35
N ILE A 18 28.90 -39.63 -20.53
CA ILE A 18 29.82 -39.79 -19.40
C ILE A 18 29.13 -39.38 -18.09
N LYS A 19 29.69 -39.82 -16.95
CA LYS A 19 29.19 -39.41 -15.64
C LYS A 19 29.42 -37.92 -15.46
N LEU A 20 28.48 -37.27 -14.79
CA LEU A 20 28.64 -35.86 -14.45
C LEU A 20 29.89 -35.63 -13.58
N SER A 21 30.26 -36.59 -12.73
CA SER A 21 31.49 -36.57 -11.91
C SER A 21 32.79 -36.57 -12.71
N ASP A 22 32.76 -37.00 -13.97
CA ASP A 22 33.95 -37.13 -14.82
C ASP A 22 34.15 -35.87 -15.70
N VAL A 23 33.25 -34.89 -15.58
CA VAL A 23 33.34 -33.59 -16.24
C VAL A 23 34.41 -32.75 -15.56
N ASP A 24 35.31 -32.17 -16.35
CA ASP A 24 36.38 -31.29 -15.85
C ASP A 24 35.87 -29.86 -15.61
N ASP A 25 34.87 -29.77 -14.74
CA ASP A 25 34.31 -28.53 -14.20
C ASP A 25 33.79 -28.81 -12.77
N PRO A 26 34.26 -28.09 -11.73
CA PRO A 26 33.87 -28.34 -10.35
C PRO A 26 32.39 -28.08 -10.05
N VAL A 27 31.72 -27.18 -10.77
CA VAL A 27 30.30 -26.84 -10.55
C VAL A 27 29.44 -28.03 -10.95
N PHE A 28 29.74 -28.66 -12.09
CA PHE A 28 29.00 -29.80 -12.60
C PHE A 28 29.46 -31.13 -11.97
N SER A 29 30.76 -31.40 -11.84
CA SER A 29 31.27 -32.65 -11.26
C SER A 29 30.90 -32.87 -9.81
N LYS A 30 30.74 -31.79 -9.04
CA LYS A 30 30.24 -31.82 -7.65
C LYS A 30 28.72 -31.71 -7.55
N LYS A 31 28.01 -31.68 -8.70
CA LYS A 31 26.54 -31.63 -8.79
C LYS A 31 25.92 -30.41 -8.11
N MET A 32 26.65 -29.28 -8.04
CA MET A 32 26.18 -28.07 -7.36
C MET A 32 24.94 -27.46 -8.03
N MET A 33 24.81 -27.64 -9.35
CA MET A 33 23.67 -27.18 -10.16
C MET A 33 22.60 -28.27 -10.36
N GLY A 34 22.68 -29.39 -9.65
CA GLY A 34 21.83 -30.56 -9.85
C GLY A 34 22.57 -31.77 -10.39
N ASP A 35 21.89 -32.91 -10.42
CA ASP A 35 22.44 -34.19 -10.92
C ASP A 35 21.98 -34.45 -12.36
N GLY A 36 22.65 -35.37 -13.05
CA GLY A 36 22.35 -35.71 -14.44
C GLY A 36 23.51 -36.39 -15.13
N PHE A 37 23.77 -36.01 -16.38
CA PHE A 37 24.81 -36.61 -17.21
C PHE A 37 25.42 -35.59 -18.17
N ALA A 38 26.57 -35.93 -18.72
CA ALA A 38 27.25 -35.11 -19.73
C ALA A 38 27.55 -35.95 -20.98
N ILE A 39 27.72 -35.28 -22.11
CA ILE A 39 27.98 -35.89 -23.41
C ILE A 39 29.19 -35.23 -24.02
N GLU A 40 30.12 -36.03 -24.53
CA GLU A 40 31.16 -35.59 -25.45
C GLU A 40 30.57 -35.64 -26.87
N PRO A 41 30.17 -34.51 -27.46
CA PRO A 41 29.43 -34.50 -28.72
C PRO A 41 30.34 -34.85 -29.91
N MET A 42 29.77 -35.54 -30.90
CA MET A 42 30.43 -35.88 -32.18
C MET A 42 29.81 -35.14 -33.38
N ASP A 43 28.68 -34.48 -33.18
CA ASP A 43 28.02 -33.64 -34.18
C ASP A 43 27.60 -32.29 -33.58
N GLU A 44 27.27 -31.35 -34.46
CA GLU A 44 26.90 -29.98 -34.08
C GLU A 44 25.42 -29.84 -33.70
N LYS A 45 24.63 -30.92 -33.76
CA LYS A 45 23.17 -30.85 -33.63
C LYS A 45 22.76 -31.04 -32.18
N ILE A 46 22.09 -30.03 -31.63
CA ILE A 46 21.52 -30.08 -30.29
C ILE A 46 19.99 -30.17 -30.36
N VAL A 47 19.43 -31.18 -29.69
CA VAL A 47 17.99 -31.43 -29.59
C VAL A 47 17.47 -31.31 -28.15
N SER A 48 16.16 -31.11 -27.99
CA SER A 48 15.53 -31.06 -26.68
C SER A 48 15.57 -32.45 -26.01
N PRO A 49 16.13 -32.59 -24.79
CA PRO A 49 16.19 -33.85 -24.05
C PRO A 49 14.85 -34.29 -23.46
N ALA A 50 13.83 -33.43 -23.45
CA ALA A 50 12.47 -33.75 -23.01
C ALA A 50 11.44 -32.81 -23.67
N ALA A 51 10.17 -33.20 -23.68
CA ALA A 51 9.08 -32.27 -23.98
C ALA A 51 8.89 -31.28 -22.83
N GLY A 52 8.68 -30.00 -23.16
CA GLY A 52 8.54 -28.96 -22.16
C GLY A 52 8.52 -27.56 -22.75
N LYS A 53 8.66 -26.57 -21.89
CA LYS A 53 8.75 -25.16 -22.26
C LYS A 53 10.17 -24.65 -22.06
N ILE A 54 10.70 -23.88 -23.01
CA ILE A 54 11.98 -23.18 -22.84
C ILE A 54 11.79 -22.11 -21.75
N ALA A 55 12.34 -22.37 -20.57
CA ALA A 55 12.19 -21.54 -19.38
C ALA A 55 13.10 -20.31 -19.44
N PHE A 56 14.34 -20.48 -19.91
CA PHE A 56 15.28 -19.39 -20.15
C PHE A 56 16.34 -19.79 -21.19
N ILE A 57 16.98 -18.79 -21.78
CA ILE A 57 18.17 -18.93 -22.62
C ILE A 57 19.21 -17.93 -22.10
N ALA A 58 20.41 -18.40 -21.77
CA ALA A 58 21.47 -17.51 -21.29
C ALA A 58 21.80 -16.44 -22.36
N PRO A 59 22.13 -15.19 -21.98
CA PRO A 59 22.43 -14.12 -22.94
C PRO A 59 23.54 -14.48 -23.95
N THR A 60 24.56 -15.23 -23.52
CA THR A 60 25.63 -15.73 -24.39
C THR A 60 25.33 -17.11 -24.99
N LYS A 61 24.07 -17.56 -24.94
CA LYS A 61 23.50 -18.77 -25.55
C LYS A 61 24.11 -20.11 -25.12
N HIS A 62 25.06 -20.10 -24.19
CA HIS A 62 25.73 -21.31 -23.70
C HIS A 62 24.85 -22.20 -22.82
N ALA A 63 23.69 -21.74 -22.36
CA ALA A 63 22.78 -22.54 -21.53
C ALA A 63 21.32 -22.32 -21.90
N ILE A 64 20.54 -23.41 -21.88
CA ILE A 64 19.11 -23.44 -22.20
C ILE A 64 18.39 -24.18 -21.06
N GLY A 65 17.45 -23.51 -20.40
CA GLY A 65 16.58 -24.12 -19.39
C GLY A 65 15.29 -24.63 -20.00
N ILE A 66 14.87 -25.84 -19.63
CA ILE A 66 13.67 -26.51 -20.11
C ILE A 66 12.88 -27.00 -18.89
N GLU A 67 11.62 -26.60 -18.79
CA GLU A 67 10.70 -27.07 -17.76
C GLU A 67 9.69 -28.07 -18.37
N THR A 68 9.68 -29.31 -17.89
CA THR A 68 8.74 -30.34 -18.36
C THR A 68 7.34 -30.14 -17.75
N ASN A 69 6.31 -30.77 -18.33
CA ASN A 69 4.94 -30.67 -17.81
C ASN A 69 4.77 -31.27 -16.40
N GLU A 70 5.66 -32.19 -16.03
CA GLU A 70 5.75 -32.84 -14.72
C GLU A 70 6.53 -31.97 -13.69
N GLY A 71 7.08 -30.84 -14.15
CA GLY A 71 7.81 -29.86 -13.36
C GLY A 71 9.27 -30.25 -13.10
N LEU A 72 9.90 -31.02 -13.98
CA LEU A 72 11.36 -31.21 -13.96
C LEU A 72 12.04 -30.03 -14.66
N ALA A 73 13.05 -29.46 -14.00
CA ALA A 73 13.80 -28.31 -14.49
C ALA A 73 15.17 -28.77 -15.00
N ILE A 74 15.26 -28.96 -16.31
CA ILE A 74 16.47 -29.42 -17.02
C ILE A 74 17.24 -28.20 -17.51
N VAL A 75 18.52 -28.11 -17.20
CA VAL A 75 19.45 -27.15 -17.77
C VAL A 75 20.39 -27.88 -18.71
N LEU A 76 20.38 -27.46 -19.97
CA LEU A 76 21.32 -27.87 -20.98
C LEU A 76 22.43 -26.84 -21.09
N HIS A 77 23.65 -27.18 -20.66
CA HIS A 77 24.82 -26.33 -20.77
C HIS A 77 25.72 -26.80 -21.92
N LEU A 78 26.09 -25.90 -22.83
CA LEU A 78 26.72 -26.19 -24.11
C LEU A 78 28.21 -25.84 -24.05
N GLY A 79 29.06 -26.82 -23.77
CA GLY A 79 30.49 -26.64 -23.58
C GLY A 79 30.84 -26.06 -22.20
N ILE A 80 32.11 -26.10 -21.81
CA ILE A 80 32.61 -25.59 -20.52
C ILE A 80 33.33 -24.26 -20.76
N ASP A 81 33.04 -23.26 -19.92
CA ASP A 81 33.52 -21.88 -20.03
C ASP A 81 33.25 -21.21 -21.40
N THR A 82 32.23 -21.66 -22.13
CA THR A 82 31.80 -21.11 -23.42
C THR A 82 31.02 -19.80 -23.29
N VAL A 83 30.68 -19.41 -22.06
CA VAL A 83 30.15 -18.07 -21.74
C VAL A 83 31.05 -16.96 -22.29
N ASP A 84 32.38 -17.16 -22.27
CA ASP A 84 33.40 -16.21 -22.75
C ASP A 84 33.34 -15.99 -24.28
N LEU A 85 32.69 -16.89 -25.02
CA LEU A 85 32.59 -16.84 -26.48
C LEU A 85 31.43 -15.96 -26.97
N ASN A 86 30.72 -15.30 -26.06
CA ASN A 86 29.67 -14.31 -26.33
C ASN A 86 28.59 -14.78 -27.33
N GLY A 87 28.26 -16.07 -27.32
CA GLY A 87 27.20 -16.65 -28.16
C GLY A 87 27.55 -16.84 -29.63
N THR A 88 28.81 -16.61 -30.03
CA THR A 88 29.28 -16.77 -31.41
C THR A 88 29.23 -18.22 -31.93
N PRO A 89 29.53 -19.28 -31.15
CA PRO A 89 29.49 -20.66 -31.66
C PRO A 89 28.09 -21.27 -31.68
N PHE A 90 27.06 -20.54 -31.26
CA PHE A 90 25.72 -21.07 -31.02
C PHE A 90 24.67 -20.40 -31.91
N GLU A 91 24.00 -21.22 -32.73
CA GLU A 91 22.83 -20.83 -33.50
C GLU A 91 21.57 -21.43 -32.86
N LEU A 92 20.68 -20.59 -32.34
CA LEU A 92 19.45 -21.03 -31.67
C LEU A 92 18.28 -21.11 -32.64
N PHE A 93 17.48 -22.16 -32.52
CA PHE A 93 16.25 -22.37 -33.29
C PHE A 93 14.97 -22.19 -32.46
N VAL A 94 15.12 -21.82 -31.18
CA VAL A 94 14.03 -21.61 -30.21
C VAL A 94 14.24 -20.30 -29.44
N LYS A 95 13.17 -19.79 -28.84
CA LYS A 95 13.14 -18.60 -27.99
C LYS A 95 12.59 -18.93 -26.60
N GLU A 96 12.88 -18.07 -25.63
CA GLU A 96 12.27 -18.19 -24.30
C GLU A 96 10.74 -18.18 -24.40
N GLY A 97 10.11 -19.14 -23.74
CA GLY A 97 8.67 -19.32 -23.76
C GLY A 97 8.15 -20.30 -24.80
N ASP A 98 8.96 -20.73 -25.78
CA ASP A 98 8.55 -21.71 -26.79
C ASP A 98 8.28 -23.08 -26.15
N SER A 99 7.24 -23.78 -26.65
CA SER A 99 7.01 -25.19 -26.33
C SER A 99 7.76 -26.07 -27.31
N VAL A 100 8.51 -27.05 -26.79
CA VAL A 100 9.28 -28.02 -27.57
C VAL A 100 8.82 -29.44 -27.25
N ALA A 101 8.72 -30.29 -28.27
CA ALA A 101 8.59 -31.73 -28.09
C ALA A 101 9.97 -32.35 -27.85
N GLU A 102 10.04 -33.57 -27.29
CA GLU A 102 11.30 -34.31 -27.27
C GLU A 102 11.93 -34.38 -28.68
N ASN A 103 13.26 -34.34 -28.74
CA ASN A 103 14.05 -34.46 -29.97
C ASN A 103 13.88 -33.31 -30.98
N SER A 104 13.14 -32.26 -30.64
CA SER A 104 13.07 -31.02 -31.43
C SER A 104 14.47 -30.39 -31.52
N LYS A 105 14.89 -29.93 -32.71
CA LYS A 105 16.17 -29.21 -32.86
C LYS A 105 16.07 -27.86 -32.15
N ILE A 106 16.94 -27.60 -31.17
CA ILE A 106 16.92 -26.37 -30.36
C ILE A 106 18.14 -25.48 -30.59
N CYS A 107 19.30 -26.06 -30.89
CA CYS A 107 20.53 -25.32 -31.12
C CYS A 107 21.44 -26.04 -32.14
N SER A 108 22.30 -25.29 -32.81
CA SER A 108 23.51 -25.77 -33.49
C SER A 108 24.72 -25.28 -32.70
N MET A 109 25.70 -26.15 -32.48
CA MET A 109 26.91 -25.86 -31.70
C MET A 109 28.16 -26.13 -32.54
N ASP A 110 28.88 -25.09 -32.94
CA ASP A 110 30.12 -25.20 -33.71
C ASP A 110 31.26 -25.72 -32.81
N LEU A 111 31.50 -27.03 -32.89
CA LEU A 111 32.51 -27.71 -32.07
C LEU A 111 33.93 -27.22 -32.39
N LYS A 112 34.22 -26.94 -33.67
CA LYS A 112 35.56 -26.50 -34.09
C LYS A 112 35.88 -25.10 -33.58
N ALA A 113 34.91 -24.20 -33.57
CA ALA A 113 35.08 -22.86 -33.02
C ALA A 113 35.36 -22.90 -31.51
N ILE A 114 34.68 -23.79 -30.77
CA ILE A 114 34.86 -23.98 -29.33
C ILE A 114 36.25 -24.56 -29.03
N GLU A 115 36.67 -25.60 -29.76
CA GLU A 115 38.00 -26.21 -29.63
C GLU A 115 39.12 -25.22 -29.99
N SER A 116 38.94 -24.44 -31.06
CA SER A 116 39.91 -23.43 -31.50
C SER A 116 40.08 -22.31 -30.48
N ALA A 117 39.05 -22.05 -29.66
CA ALA A 117 39.11 -21.11 -28.55
C ALA A 117 39.68 -21.71 -27.25
N GLY A 118 40.14 -22.97 -27.28
CA GLY A 118 40.71 -23.68 -26.14
C GLY A 118 39.68 -24.08 -25.07
N LYS A 119 38.40 -24.17 -25.45
CA LYS A 119 37.29 -24.52 -24.56
C LYS A 119 36.84 -25.97 -24.78
N LYS A 120 36.16 -26.57 -23.81
CA LYS A 120 35.65 -27.95 -23.93
C LYS A 120 34.25 -27.96 -24.53
N THR A 121 33.99 -28.92 -25.41
CA THR A 121 32.71 -29.09 -26.12
C THR A 121 31.68 -29.91 -25.35
N THR A 122 32.00 -30.38 -24.14
CA THR A 122 31.12 -31.22 -23.32
C THR A 122 29.75 -30.57 -23.11
N VAL A 123 28.69 -31.26 -23.53
CA VAL A 123 27.30 -30.84 -23.34
C VAL A 123 26.75 -31.47 -22.07
N ILE A 124 26.20 -30.67 -21.17
CA ILE A 124 25.78 -31.11 -19.84
C ILE A 124 24.27 -31.01 -19.72
N THR A 125 23.63 -32.11 -19.33
CA THR A 125 22.20 -32.17 -19.00
C THR A 125 22.07 -32.30 -17.49
N ALA A 126 21.82 -31.18 -16.81
CA ALA A 126 21.67 -31.13 -15.36
C ALA A 126 20.20 -30.91 -14.97
N ILE A 127 19.71 -31.64 -13.96
CA ILE A 127 18.36 -31.49 -13.42
C ILE A 127 18.46 -30.69 -12.12
N THR A 128 18.08 -29.42 -12.18
CA THR A 128 18.31 -28.45 -11.10
C THR A 128 17.46 -28.70 -9.85
N ASN A 129 16.30 -29.34 -10.01
CA ASN A 129 15.40 -29.72 -8.91
C ASN A 129 15.43 -31.23 -8.61
N PHE A 130 16.58 -31.88 -8.86
CA PHE A 130 16.76 -33.33 -8.70
C PHE A 130 16.29 -33.84 -7.31
N SER A 131 16.80 -33.27 -6.22
CA SER A 131 16.48 -33.71 -4.85
C SER A 131 15.01 -33.47 -4.44
N GLU A 132 14.28 -32.63 -5.17
CA GLU A 132 12.89 -32.28 -4.87
C GLU A 132 11.88 -33.16 -5.61
N LYS A 133 12.28 -33.67 -6.78
CA LYS A 133 11.38 -34.32 -7.73
C LYS A 133 11.74 -35.75 -8.03
N ILE A 134 13.00 -36.15 -7.88
CA ILE A 134 13.51 -37.44 -8.34
C ILE A 134 13.78 -38.35 -7.14
N LYS A 135 13.19 -39.54 -7.19
CA LYS A 135 13.47 -40.63 -6.24
C LYS A 135 14.69 -41.43 -6.68
N GLU A 136 14.78 -41.74 -7.97
CA GLU A 136 15.86 -42.52 -8.56
C GLU A 136 16.05 -42.11 -10.04
N MET A 137 17.30 -42.05 -10.51
CA MET A 137 17.63 -41.81 -11.92
C MET A 137 18.67 -42.83 -12.37
N THR A 138 18.36 -43.52 -13.45
CA THR A 138 19.24 -44.50 -14.09
C THR A 138 19.69 -43.95 -15.43
N VAL A 139 21.00 -43.82 -15.63
CA VAL A 139 21.62 -43.26 -16.85
C VAL A 139 22.28 -44.36 -17.66
N GLU A 140 22.08 -44.35 -18.98
CA GLU A 140 22.74 -45.24 -19.94
C GLU A 140 24.05 -44.63 -20.44
N TYR A 141 25.17 -45.05 -19.85
CA TYR A 141 26.51 -44.58 -20.24
C TYR A 141 27.01 -45.29 -21.50
N GLY A 142 27.73 -44.57 -22.36
CA GLY A 142 28.29 -45.11 -23.60
C GLY A 142 27.94 -44.27 -24.83
N ASN A 143 28.12 -44.85 -26.03
CA ASN A 143 27.84 -44.16 -27.29
C ASN A 143 26.32 -44.09 -27.54
N THR A 144 25.85 -42.92 -27.97
CA THR A 144 24.44 -42.64 -28.24
C THR A 144 24.28 -41.70 -29.45
N SER A 145 23.07 -41.61 -29.97
CA SER A 145 22.67 -40.64 -30.99
C SER A 145 21.74 -39.59 -30.38
N ALA A 146 21.76 -38.37 -30.91
CA ALA A 146 20.84 -37.31 -30.50
C ALA A 146 19.38 -37.81 -30.57
N GLY A 147 18.68 -37.73 -29.44
CA GLY A 147 17.30 -38.13 -29.27
C GLY A 147 17.04 -39.59 -28.89
N ASN A 148 18.08 -40.39 -28.67
CA ASN A 148 17.96 -41.69 -28.01
C ASN A 148 17.77 -41.54 -26.50
N LEU A 149 17.20 -42.54 -25.84
CA LEU A 149 17.04 -42.55 -24.40
C LEU A 149 18.42 -42.43 -23.73
N ALA A 150 18.55 -41.52 -22.77
CA ALA A 150 19.78 -41.31 -22.02
C ALA A 150 19.60 -41.61 -20.53
N ALA A 151 18.42 -41.31 -19.97
CA ALA A 151 18.09 -41.64 -18.60
C ALA A 151 16.61 -41.94 -18.38
N SER A 152 16.34 -42.82 -17.43
CA SER A 152 15.00 -43.10 -16.89
C SER A 152 14.91 -42.57 -15.46
N ILE A 153 13.85 -41.82 -15.16
CA ILE A 153 13.65 -41.10 -13.90
C ILE A 153 12.39 -41.61 -13.22
N GLU A 154 12.50 -42.02 -11.96
CA GLU A 154 11.36 -42.26 -11.08
C GLU A 154 11.09 -40.99 -10.27
N LEU A 155 9.89 -40.41 -10.41
CA LEU A 155 9.50 -39.20 -9.68
C LEU A 155 9.01 -39.52 -8.26
N LEU A 156 9.24 -38.59 -7.33
CA LEU A 156 8.61 -38.61 -6.01
C LEU A 156 7.09 -38.44 -6.13
N PRO A 157 6.26 -39.19 -5.36
CA PRO A 157 4.80 -39.11 -5.46
C PRO A 157 4.30 -37.70 -5.12
N GLY A 158 3.68 -37.06 -6.11
CA GLY A 158 3.33 -35.65 -6.06
C GLY A 158 2.18 -35.34 -5.10
N ASN A 159 2.44 -34.50 -4.10
CA ASN A 159 1.39 -33.75 -3.43
C ASN A 159 1.22 -32.42 -4.19
N LYS A 160 0.04 -32.20 -4.79
CA LYS A 160 -0.36 -30.89 -5.34
C LYS A 160 -0.35 -29.87 -4.18
N LYS A 161 0.78 -29.20 -3.93
CA LYS A 161 0.88 -28.25 -2.82
C LYS A 161 0.27 -26.91 -3.20
N SER A 162 -0.80 -26.57 -2.48
CA SER A 162 -1.43 -25.27 -2.38
C SER A 162 -0.46 -24.23 -1.77
N LYS A 163 -0.72 -22.96 -2.12
CA LYS A 163 -0.01 -21.72 -1.74
C LYS A 163 0.30 -21.50 -0.25
N GLN A 164 -0.15 -22.37 0.65
CA GLN A 164 0.01 -22.21 2.10
C GLN A 164 1.38 -22.67 2.62
N HIS A 165 2.09 -23.52 1.85
CA HIS A 165 3.41 -24.06 2.25
C HIS A 165 4.61 -23.28 1.71
N GLN A 166 4.44 -22.35 0.75
CA GLN A 166 5.55 -21.51 0.26
C GLN A 166 5.88 -20.37 1.24
N THR A 167 4.90 -19.84 1.95
CA THR A 167 5.10 -18.78 2.94
C THR A 167 5.92 -19.25 4.15
N GLU A 168 5.74 -20.50 4.59
CA GLU A 168 6.54 -21.09 5.69
C GLU A 168 8.03 -21.25 5.31
N ASN A 169 8.33 -21.51 4.03
CA ASN A 169 9.70 -21.75 3.59
C ASN A 169 10.50 -20.43 3.40
N TYR A 170 9.82 -19.32 3.09
CA TYR A 170 10.47 -18.01 3.02
C TYR A 170 10.67 -17.37 4.39
N GLN A 171 9.82 -17.66 5.37
CA GLN A 171 10.05 -17.21 6.75
C GLN A 171 11.30 -17.87 7.35
N SER A 172 11.46 -19.18 7.20
CA SER A 172 12.66 -19.87 7.68
C SER A 172 13.92 -19.44 6.90
N LEU A 173 13.80 -19.20 5.60
CA LEU A 173 14.90 -18.65 4.80
C LEU A 173 15.28 -17.24 5.28
N ALA A 174 14.30 -16.37 5.52
CA ALA A 174 14.52 -15.03 6.03
C ALA A 174 15.20 -15.02 7.42
N GLU A 175 14.80 -15.90 8.33
CA GLU A 175 15.42 -16.02 9.67
C GLU A 175 16.90 -16.35 9.54
N ASN A 176 17.21 -17.32 8.68
CA ASN A 176 18.59 -17.71 8.45
C ASN A 176 19.38 -16.63 7.71
N ILE A 177 18.74 -15.87 6.81
CA ILE A 177 19.39 -14.74 6.15
C ILE A 177 19.81 -13.69 7.18
N ILE A 178 18.89 -13.26 8.04
CA ILE A 178 19.15 -12.26 9.10
C ILE A 178 20.25 -12.76 10.04
N ARG A 179 20.23 -14.05 10.40
CA ARG A 179 21.24 -14.64 11.27
C ARG A 179 22.64 -14.58 10.66
N TYR A 180 22.80 -14.94 9.39
CA TYR A 180 24.12 -15.05 8.76
C TYR A 180 24.66 -13.72 8.20
N VAL A 181 23.85 -12.67 8.11
CA VAL A 181 24.37 -11.30 7.90
C VAL A 181 24.86 -10.64 9.20
N GLY A 182 24.87 -11.36 10.32
CA GLY A 182 25.37 -10.88 11.61
C GLY A 182 24.28 -10.39 12.58
N GLY A 183 23.02 -10.76 12.35
CA GLY A 183 21.88 -10.36 13.18
C GLY A 183 21.22 -9.06 12.71
N GLU A 184 20.04 -8.78 13.28
CA GLU A 184 19.29 -7.56 12.97
C GLU A 184 20.10 -6.29 13.27
N GLU A 185 20.84 -6.30 14.38
CA GLU A 185 21.65 -5.17 14.84
C GLU A 185 22.77 -4.78 13.88
N ASN A 186 23.19 -5.70 13.00
CA ASN A 186 24.25 -5.48 12.02
C ASN A 186 23.73 -4.93 10.69
N ILE A 187 22.43 -5.01 10.44
CA ILE A 187 21.81 -4.47 9.23
C ILE A 187 21.60 -2.96 9.45
N ASP A 188 21.92 -2.14 8.46
CA ASP A 188 21.65 -0.70 8.46
C ASP A 188 20.50 -0.35 7.51
N SER A 189 20.49 -0.98 6.33
CA SER A 189 19.32 -0.98 5.44
C SER A 189 19.34 -2.17 4.50
N LEU A 190 18.17 -2.52 3.98
CA LEU A 190 17.98 -3.60 3.02
C LEU A 190 17.17 -3.07 1.84
N ILE A 191 17.68 -3.25 0.63
CA ILE A 191 16.96 -3.00 -0.61
C ILE A 191 16.99 -4.26 -1.47
N HIS A 192 16.18 -4.32 -2.52
CA HIS A 192 16.24 -5.41 -3.47
C HIS A 192 16.10 -4.93 -4.92
N CYS A 193 16.63 -5.74 -5.84
CA CYS A 193 16.39 -5.60 -7.28
C CYS A 193 15.64 -6.83 -7.78
N ILE A 194 15.70 -7.13 -9.08
CA ILE A 194 14.96 -8.24 -9.71
C ILE A 194 15.42 -9.63 -9.24
N THR A 195 16.68 -9.79 -8.80
CA THR A 195 17.23 -11.10 -8.42
C THR A 195 18.04 -11.13 -7.13
N ARG A 196 18.24 -9.99 -6.46
CA ARG A 196 19.16 -9.89 -5.32
C ARG A 196 18.61 -9.03 -4.19
N LEU A 197 18.81 -9.51 -2.96
CA LEU A 197 18.78 -8.70 -1.76
C LEU A 197 20.13 -8.00 -1.61
N ARG A 198 20.12 -6.73 -1.20
CA ARG A 198 21.30 -5.90 -1.02
C ARG A 198 21.26 -5.30 0.38
N PHE A 199 22.14 -5.80 1.24
CA PHE A 199 22.28 -5.34 2.61
C PHE A 199 23.38 -4.29 2.69
N TYR A 200 23.06 -3.17 3.32
CA TYR A 200 24.05 -2.27 3.90
C TYR A 200 24.24 -2.70 5.34
N LEU A 201 25.47 -3.09 5.68
CA LEU A 201 25.80 -3.64 6.99
C LEU A 201 26.71 -2.68 7.74
N LYS A 202 26.54 -2.60 9.06
CA LYS A 202 27.42 -1.80 9.94
C LYS A 202 28.82 -2.40 10.01
N ASP A 203 28.91 -3.72 9.95
CA ASP A 203 30.16 -4.46 9.97
C ASP A 203 30.06 -5.70 9.06
N GLU A 204 30.72 -5.64 7.90
CA GLU A 204 30.74 -6.75 6.93
C GLU A 204 31.50 -7.98 7.48
N SER A 205 32.38 -7.83 8.47
CA SER A 205 33.16 -8.96 9.03
C SER A 205 32.32 -9.95 9.84
N LYS A 206 31.10 -9.56 10.24
CA LYS A 206 30.14 -10.42 10.95
C LYS A 206 29.31 -11.30 10.02
N THR A 207 29.48 -11.16 8.71
CA THR A 207 28.79 -11.99 7.72
C THR A 207 29.41 -13.38 7.64
N ASN A 208 28.57 -14.38 7.44
CA ASN A 208 29.00 -15.75 7.17
C ASN A 208 28.61 -16.12 5.73
N GLY A 209 29.47 -15.77 4.78
CA GLY A 209 29.25 -15.99 3.36
C GLY A 209 29.08 -17.47 2.98
N ASP A 210 29.89 -18.35 3.58
CA ASP A 210 29.86 -19.78 3.29
C ASP A 210 28.52 -20.39 3.75
N ALA A 211 28.09 -20.12 4.99
CA ALA A 211 26.81 -20.61 5.50
C ALA A 211 25.60 -19.97 4.79
N MET A 212 25.75 -18.74 4.29
CA MET A 212 24.72 -18.05 3.50
C MET A 212 24.54 -18.69 2.12
N GLN A 213 25.63 -19.13 1.49
CA GLN A 213 25.59 -19.76 0.18
C GLN A 213 25.01 -21.19 0.23
N ASP A 214 25.12 -21.87 1.37
CA ASP A 214 24.54 -23.19 1.60
C ASP A 214 23.02 -23.16 1.90
N LEU A 215 22.41 -21.98 2.02
CA LEU A 215 20.98 -21.85 2.27
C LEU A 215 20.15 -22.22 1.04
N LYS A 216 19.18 -23.11 1.25
CA LYS A 216 18.22 -23.50 0.22
C LYS A 216 17.36 -22.29 -0.19
N GLY A 217 17.58 -21.77 -1.39
CA GLY A 217 16.93 -20.56 -1.92
C GLY A 217 17.87 -19.37 -2.12
N VAL A 218 19.14 -19.50 -1.71
CA VAL A 218 20.23 -18.56 -2.04
C VAL A 218 21.05 -19.17 -3.17
N LEU A 219 21.14 -18.47 -4.30
CA LEU A 219 21.91 -18.86 -5.49
C LEU A 219 23.38 -18.43 -5.40
N GLY A 220 23.69 -17.51 -4.49
CA GLY A 220 25.05 -17.04 -4.27
C GLY A 220 25.10 -15.77 -3.45
N VAL A 221 26.32 -15.37 -3.11
CA VAL A 221 26.61 -14.18 -2.31
C VAL A 221 27.71 -13.39 -3.02
N ALA A 222 27.60 -12.07 -3.03
CA ALA A 222 28.61 -11.21 -3.61
C ALA A 222 28.72 -9.90 -2.83
N THR A 223 29.92 -9.34 -2.75
CA THR A 223 30.14 -8.02 -2.15
C THR A 223 30.55 -7.06 -3.25
N ALA A 224 29.73 -6.04 -3.53
CA ALA A 224 30.00 -5.08 -4.59
C ALA A 224 29.39 -3.71 -4.27
N GLY A 225 30.19 -2.64 -4.41
CA GLY A 225 29.75 -1.27 -4.18
C GLY A 225 29.43 -0.95 -2.71
N GLY A 226 30.13 -1.58 -1.76
CA GLY A 226 29.88 -1.40 -0.31
C GLY A 226 28.56 -2.03 0.16
N GLN A 227 28.06 -3.03 -0.56
CA GLN A 227 26.83 -3.75 -0.24
C GLN A 227 27.11 -5.25 -0.25
N TYR A 228 26.59 -5.93 0.76
CA TYR A 228 26.56 -7.39 0.83
C TYR A 228 25.31 -7.89 0.12
N GLN A 229 25.48 -8.63 -0.99
CA GLN A 229 24.39 -9.04 -1.87
C GLN A 229 24.11 -10.53 -1.73
N VAL A 230 22.85 -10.87 -1.47
CA VAL A 230 22.35 -12.25 -1.46
C VAL A 230 21.53 -12.47 -2.72
N ILE A 231 21.98 -13.35 -3.60
CA ILE A 231 21.36 -13.64 -4.88
C ILE A 231 20.27 -14.69 -4.63
N ILE A 232 19.00 -14.34 -4.86
CA ILE A 232 17.84 -15.21 -4.62
C ILE A 232 17.21 -15.68 -5.95
N GLY A 233 17.27 -14.84 -6.99
CA GLY A 233 16.59 -15.08 -8.26
C GLY A 233 15.14 -14.52 -8.29
N PRO A 234 14.23 -15.09 -9.09
CA PRO A 234 12.88 -14.53 -9.33
C PRO A 234 12.01 -14.37 -8.08
N ALA A 235 12.30 -15.11 -7.00
CA ALA A 235 11.57 -15.08 -5.73
C ALA A 235 12.04 -13.96 -4.78
N VAL A 236 12.93 -13.07 -5.22
CA VAL A 236 13.54 -12.05 -4.35
C VAL A 236 12.52 -11.14 -3.64
N ASN A 237 11.39 -10.82 -4.27
CA ASN A 237 10.35 -9.99 -3.64
C ASN A 237 9.71 -10.71 -2.45
N ASP A 238 9.40 -12.00 -2.60
CA ASP A 238 8.77 -12.78 -1.54
C ASP A 238 9.73 -12.99 -0.36
N VAL A 239 11.02 -13.21 -0.64
CA VAL A 239 12.06 -13.31 0.39
C VAL A 239 12.34 -11.96 1.04
N TYR A 240 12.33 -10.86 0.28
CA TYR A 240 12.43 -9.50 0.82
C TYR A 240 11.30 -9.20 1.79
N GLU A 241 10.04 -9.47 1.41
CA GLU A 241 8.89 -9.29 2.30
C GLU A 241 9.03 -10.15 3.58
N ALA A 242 9.51 -11.39 3.45
CA ALA A 242 9.75 -12.26 4.60
C ALA A 242 10.86 -11.72 5.54
N VAL A 243 11.99 -11.25 4.98
CA VAL A 243 13.08 -10.62 5.77
C VAL A 243 12.59 -9.33 6.44
N MET A 244 11.90 -8.45 5.71
CA MET A 244 11.34 -7.21 6.26
C MET A 244 10.26 -7.45 7.33
N SER A 245 9.54 -8.58 7.26
CA SER A 245 8.56 -8.94 8.28
C SER A 245 9.21 -9.30 9.63
N GLN A 246 10.47 -9.74 9.61
CA GLN A 246 11.23 -10.19 10.77
C GLN A 246 12.22 -9.14 11.31
N LEU A 247 12.64 -8.19 10.46
CA LEU A 247 13.43 -7.04 10.91
C LEU A 247 12.53 -6.04 11.67
N SER A 248 13.00 -5.64 12.85
CA SER A 248 12.48 -4.49 13.60
C SER A 248 13.02 -3.16 13.06
N PHE A 249 13.85 -3.20 12.00
CA PHE A 249 14.44 -2.02 11.37
C PHE A 249 13.37 -1.05 10.86
N SER A 250 13.56 0.20 11.28
CA SER A 250 12.66 1.32 11.11
C SER A 250 12.86 1.95 9.72
N GLU A 251 12.24 1.39 8.69
CA GLU A 251 11.54 2.26 7.75
C GLU A 251 10.13 2.42 8.30
N ASN A 252 9.89 3.51 9.06
CA ASN A 252 8.57 3.96 9.49
C ASN A 252 7.53 2.85 9.67
N LYS A 253 7.81 1.88 10.56
CA LYS A 253 6.74 1.31 11.38
C LYS A 253 6.29 2.42 12.34
N GLN A 254 5.77 3.53 11.80
CA GLN A 254 4.88 4.43 12.51
C GLN A 254 3.68 3.57 12.89
N ASP A 255 3.67 3.05 14.11
CA ASP A 255 2.55 2.40 14.80
C ASP A 255 1.48 1.86 13.85
N ALA A 256 1.90 0.98 12.94
CA ALA A 256 1.00 0.32 12.03
C ALA A 256 0.27 -0.70 12.89
N ALA A 257 -0.81 -0.25 13.53
CA ALA A 257 -1.61 -1.14 14.35
C ALA A 257 -1.97 -2.37 13.48
N SER A 258 -1.96 -3.52 14.14
CA SER A 258 -1.95 -4.82 13.48
C SER A 258 -3.00 -4.93 12.38
N PRO A 259 -2.73 -5.69 11.30
CA PRO A 259 -3.74 -6.02 10.30
C PRO A 259 -5.00 -6.51 11.01
N ILE A 260 -6.15 -5.91 10.69
CA ILE A 260 -7.42 -6.29 11.32
C ILE A 260 -7.71 -7.75 10.94
N PRO A 261 -7.80 -8.69 11.91
CA PRO A 261 -8.08 -10.08 11.60
C PRO A 261 -9.49 -10.22 11.02
N ASP A 262 -9.60 -10.87 9.87
CA ASP A 262 -10.89 -11.24 9.28
C ASP A 262 -11.45 -12.46 10.03
N ASN A 263 -12.37 -12.21 10.96
CA ASN A 263 -13.05 -13.25 11.73
C ASN A 263 -14.50 -13.36 11.25
N SER A 264 -14.69 -14.06 10.13
CA SER A 264 -16.00 -14.39 9.58
C SER A 264 -16.40 -15.84 9.92
N GLU A 265 -16.96 -16.05 11.10
CA GLU A 265 -17.87 -17.18 11.35
C GLU A 265 -19.13 -16.66 12.05
N ASP A 266 -20.28 -17.16 11.58
CA ASP A 266 -21.68 -16.92 11.98
C ASP A 266 -21.97 -15.75 12.92
N LYS A 267 -22.27 -14.59 12.31
CA LYS A 267 -22.71 -13.37 13.01
C LYS A 267 -24.00 -12.84 12.39
N THR A 268 -24.87 -12.30 13.25
CA THR A 268 -26.12 -11.62 12.87
C THR A 268 -25.84 -10.39 11.99
N VAL A 269 -26.82 -9.99 11.16
CA VAL A 269 -26.70 -8.83 10.23
C VAL A 269 -26.25 -7.55 10.96
N LEU A 270 -26.79 -7.32 12.17
CA LEU A 270 -26.44 -6.17 13.00
C LEU A 270 -24.96 -6.19 13.46
N GLU A 271 -24.43 -7.37 13.77
CA GLU A 271 -23.02 -7.54 14.14
C GLU A 271 -22.08 -7.42 12.94
N LYS A 272 -22.50 -7.86 11.74
CA LYS A 272 -21.75 -7.63 10.50
C LYS A 272 -21.62 -6.15 10.19
N ILE A 273 -22.73 -5.39 10.26
CA ILE A 273 -22.72 -3.92 10.07
C ILE A 273 -21.83 -3.23 11.11
N LYS A 274 -21.97 -3.61 12.38
CA LYS A 274 -21.17 -3.05 13.48
C LYS A 274 -19.68 -3.34 13.34
N ASN A 275 -19.32 -4.54 12.87
CA ASN A 275 -17.93 -4.91 12.63
C ASN A 275 -17.38 -4.17 11.41
N GLY A 276 -18.11 -4.09 10.30
CA GLY A 276 -17.69 -3.33 9.11
C GLY A 276 -17.49 -1.84 9.41
N SER A 277 -18.40 -1.22 10.18
CA SER A 277 -18.25 0.17 10.64
C SER A 277 -17.02 0.35 11.55
N ASN A 278 -16.75 -0.60 12.45
CA ASN A 278 -15.54 -0.55 13.27
C ASN A 278 -14.26 -0.73 12.45
N GLN A 279 -14.27 -1.59 11.43
CA GLN A 279 -13.13 -1.79 10.53
C GLN A 279 -12.87 -0.54 9.71
N LEU A 280 -13.90 0.08 9.13
CA LEU A 280 -13.78 1.34 8.40
C LEU A 280 -13.21 2.45 9.29
N LEU A 281 -13.74 2.60 10.52
CA LEU A 281 -13.22 3.58 11.48
C LEU A 281 -11.75 3.30 11.86
N GLY A 282 -11.40 2.03 12.02
CA GLY A 282 -10.03 1.60 12.28
C GLY A 282 -9.09 1.95 11.13
N THR A 283 -9.53 1.73 9.88
CA THR A 283 -8.78 2.12 8.68
C THR A 283 -8.63 3.63 8.56
N ILE A 284 -9.68 4.42 8.79
CA ILE A 284 -9.64 5.89 8.78
C ILE A 284 -8.65 6.41 9.84
N THR A 285 -8.77 5.92 11.07
CA THR A 285 -7.91 6.37 12.18
C THR A 285 -6.46 5.95 11.95
N GLY A 286 -6.25 4.72 11.48
CA GLY A 286 -4.93 4.17 11.18
C GLY A 286 -4.24 4.87 10.00
N SER A 287 -4.97 5.24 8.95
CA SER A 287 -4.39 5.95 7.80
C SER A 287 -4.05 7.41 8.11
N MET A 288 -4.76 8.03 9.06
CA MET A 288 -4.53 9.40 9.52
C MET A 288 -3.38 9.54 10.52
N THR A 289 -3.18 8.55 11.40
CA THR A 289 -2.19 8.61 12.50
C THR A 289 -0.80 9.09 12.04
N PRO A 290 -0.22 8.52 10.97
CA PRO A 290 1.03 8.99 10.36
C PRO A 290 1.16 10.49 10.04
N ILE A 291 0.06 11.15 9.69
CA ILE A 291 0.06 12.49 9.10
C ILE A 291 -0.54 13.57 10.00
N ILE A 292 -1.02 13.22 11.20
CA ILE A 292 -1.72 14.14 12.11
C ILE A 292 -0.84 15.32 12.54
N SER A 293 0.44 15.07 12.85
CA SER A 293 1.37 16.13 13.26
C SER A 293 1.61 17.12 12.12
N ILE A 294 1.75 16.62 10.89
CA ILE A 294 1.97 17.43 9.70
C ILE A 294 0.70 18.20 9.33
N LEU A 295 -0.49 17.60 9.48
CA LEU A 295 -1.78 18.31 9.34
C LEU A 295 -1.93 19.44 10.35
N ALA A 296 -1.51 19.23 11.60
CA ALA A 296 -1.50 20.25 12.63
C ALA A 296 -0.56 21.41 12.28
N ALA A 297 0.66 21.10 11.83
CA ALA A 297 1.61 22.11 11.37
C ALA A 297 1.04 22.95 10.21
N SER A 298 0.46 22.29 9.21
CA SER A 298 -0.20 22.95 8.08
C SER A 298 -1.37 23.83 8.54
N GLY A 299 -2.20 23.36 9.47
CA GLY A 299 -3.33 24.15 9.97
C GLY A 299 -2.90 25.37 10.78
N VAL A 300 -1.87 25.25 11.62
CA VAL A 300 -1.29 26.39 12.34
C VAL A 300 -0.68 27.38 11.36
N MET A 301 0.00 26.91 10.31
CA MET A 301 0.58 27.78 9.29
C MET A 301 -0.50 28.54 8.49
N LYS A 302 -1.61 27.88 8.13
CA LYS A 302 -2.77 28.53 7.52
C LYS A 302 -3.35 29.60 8.45
N GLY A 303 -3.54 29.27 9.72
CA GLY A 303 -4.05 30.22 10.72
C GLY A 303 -3.15 31.44 10.85
N LEU A 304 -1.84 31.25 11.01
CA LEU A 304 -0.90 32.35 11.12
C LEU A 304 -0.89 33.22 9.87
N LEU A 305 -0.92 32.61 8.67
CA LEU A 305 -1.02 33.36 7.42
C LEU A 305 -2.32 34.18 7.37
N ALA A 306 -3.46 33.58 7.72
CA ALA A 306 -4.74 34.27 7.77
C ALA A 306 -4.73 35.46 8.76
N LEU A 307 -4.10 35.30 9.93
CA LEU A 307 -3.93 36.38 10.90
C LEU A 307 -3.07 37.51 10.34
N LEU A 308 -1.93 37.19 9.73
CA LEU A 308 -1.03 38.18 9.13
C LEU A 308 -1.68 38.93 7.96
N THR A 309 -2.48 38.24 7.16
CA THR A 309 -3.29 38.84 6.10
C THR A 309 -4.37 39.75 6.69
N GLY A 310 -5.10 39.29 7.71
CA GLY A 310 -6.13 40.10 8.38
C GLY A 310 -5.59 41.35 9.06
N LEU A 311 -4.32 41.34 9.52
CA LEU A 311 -3.61 42.50 10.06
C LEU A 311 -2.98 43.39 8.99
N ASN A 312 -3.20 43.10 7.70
CA ASN A 312 -2.58 43.79 6.55
C ASN A 312 -1.04 43.77 6.57
N VAL A 313 -0.41 42.80 7.24
CA VAL A 313 1.04 42.60 7.24
C VAL A 313 1.47 41.88 5.96
N VAL A 314 0.64 40.96 5.47
CA VAL A 314 0.85 40.18 4.25
C VAL A 314 -0.29 40.48 3.27
N SER A 315 0.04 40.74 2.00
CA SER A 315 -0.93 40.94 0.93
C SER A 315 -1.28 39.60 0.26
N GLU A 316 -2.56 39.31 0.08
CA GLU A 316 -3.06 38.11 -0.61
C GLU A 316 -2.55 37.99 -2.05
N ALA A 317 -2.34 39.13 -2.73
CA ALA A 317 -1.80 39.17 -4.09
C ALA A 317 -0.26 38.99 -4.15
N GLY A 318 0.43 38.89 -3.01
CA GLY A 318 1.88 38.86 -2.95
C GLY A 318 2.46 37.46 -3.16
N ASN A 319 3.66 37.37 -3.76
CA ASN A 319 4.39 36.10 -3.94
C ASN A 319 4.70 35.39 -2.62
N PHE A 320 4.88 36.15 -1.52
CA PHE A 320 5.08 35.56 -0.19
C PHE A 320 3.81 34.83 0.29
N TYR A 321 2.64 35.44 0.11
CA TYR A 321 1.37 34.79 0.43
C TYR A 321 1.20 33.51 -0.38
N LEU A 322 1.41 33.58 -1.70
CA LEU A 322 1.31 32.42 -2.60
C LEU A 322 2.23 31.26 -2.17
N LEU A 323 3.48 31.55 -1.79
CA LEU A 323 4.42 30.52 -1.37
C LEU A 323 4.01 29.89 -0.04
N VAL A 324 3.68 30.71 0.97
CA VAL A 324 3.30 30.21 2.30
C VAL A 324 1.95 29.50 2.26
N SER A 325 0.99 29.99 1.47
CA SER A 325 -0.30 29.33 1.28
C SER A 325 -0.11 27.96 0.63
N ALA A 326 0.71 27.85 -0.42
CA ALA A 326 1.03 26.57 -1.05
C ALA A 326 1.69 25.58 -0.08
N MET A 327 2.63 26.04 0.76
CA MET A 327 3.21 25.22 1.82
C MET A 327 2.16 24.71 2.81
N ALA A 328 1.18 25.56 3.14
CA ALA A 328 0.15 25.25 4.14
C ALA A 328 -0.95 24.36 3.56
N ASP A 329 -1.24 24.50 2.27
CA ASP A 329 -2.23 23.71 1.53
C ASP A 329 -1.70 22.34 1.13
N ALA A 330 -0.39 22.15 0.91
CA ALA A 330 0.19 20.94 0.32
C ALA A 330 -0.34 19.64 0.94
N VAL A 331 -0.34 19.54 2.27
CA VAL A 331 -0.74 18.32 2.99
C VAL A 331 -2.22 18.00 2.80
N PHE A 332 -3.06 19.03 2.68
CA PHE A 332 -4.48 18.85 2.47
C PHE A 332 -4.84 18.62 1.00
N TYR A 333 -4.18 19.35 0.10
CA TYR A 333 -4.34 19.19 -1.34
C TYR A 333 -3.94 17.76 -1.77
N PHE A 334 -2.81 17.26 -1.26
CA PHE A 334 -2.33 15.90 -1.50
C PHE A 334 -2.84 14.87 -0.48
N LEU A 335 -3.83 15.23 0.35
CA LEU A 335 -4.42 14.32 1.34
C LEU A 335 -4.90 12.99 0.73
N PRO A 336 -5.52 12.97 -0.47
CA PRO A 336 -5.88 11.71 -1.12
C PRO A 336 -4.69 10.75 -1.31
N ILE A 337 -3.52 11.28 -1.69
CA ILE A 337 -2.30 10.50 -1.91
C ILE A 337 -1.80 9.94 -0.59
N LEU A 338 -1.66 10.81 0.42
CA LEU A 338 -1.14 10.46 1.75
C LEU A 338 -2.03 9.42 2.45
N ILE A 339 -3.35 9.64 2.43
CA ILE A 339 -4.33 8.73 3.01
C ILE A 339 -4.41 7.43 2.25
N GLY A 340 -4.44 7.47 0.91
CA GLY A 340 -4.48 6.28 0.08
C GLY A 340 -3.28 5.37 0.35
N PHE A 341 -2.08 5.95 0.40
CA PHE A 341 -0.84 5.25 0.73
C PHE A 341 -0.93 4.56 2.10
N ASN A 342 -1.26 5.30 3.16
CA ASN A 342 -1.34 4.74 4.52
C ASN A 342 -2.49 3.73 4.67
N ALA A 343 -3.63 3.97 4.00
CA ALA A 343 -4.76 3.05 4.00
C ALA A 343 -4.41 1.72 3.31
N ALA A 344 -3.63 1.77 2.23
CA ALA A 344 -3.15 0.57 1.55
C ALA A 344 -2.21 -0.25 2.45
N ILE A 345 -1.27 0.41 3.15
CA ILE A 345 -0.44 -0.27 4.17
C ILE A 345 -1.33 -0.94 5.22
N ARG A 346 -2.31 -0.20 5.76
CA ARG A 346 -3.23 -0.72 6.79
C ARG A 346 -4.07 -1.91 6.30
N LEU A 347 -4.48 -1.88 5.04
CA LEU A 347 -5.25 -2.94 4.43
C LEU A 347 -4.38 -4.11 3.94
N GLY A 348 -3.05 -4.00 3.96
CA GLY A 348 -2.13 -4.99 3.38
C GLY A 348 -2.25 -5.06 1.86
N GLY A 349 -2.33 -3.91 1.20
CA GLY A 349 -2.32 -3.73 -0.25
C GLY A 349 -1.14 -2.87 -0.73
N ASN A 350 -1.01 -2.69 -2.03
CA ASN A 350 0.10 -1.95 -2.63
C ASN A 350 -0.02 -0.43 -2.42
N ALA A 351 0.84 0.11 -1.56
CA ALA A 351 0.79 1.52 -1.16
C ALA A 351 1.19 2.49 -2.28
N ILE A 352 2.23 2.16 -3.03
CA ILE A 352 2.72 2.98 -4.16
C ILE A 352 1.64 3.05 -5.25
N LEU A 353 1.07 1.90 -5.62
CA LEU A 353 0.03 1.85 -6.64
C LEU A 353 -1.22 2.63 -6.22
N THR A 354 -1.58 2.58 -4.94
CA THR A 354 -2.69 3.37 -4.39
C THR A 354 -2.37 4.86 -4.35
N ALA A 355 -1.13 5.25 -4.05
CA ALA A 355 -0.69 6.65 -4.11
C ALA A 355 -0.78 7.21 -5.54
N VAL A 356 -0.41 6.40 -6.55
CA VAL A 356 -0.57 6.79 -7.97
C VAL A 356 -2.05 7.00 -8.33
N VAL A 357 -2.95 6.13 -7.87
CA VAL A 357 -4.40 6.33 -8.02
C VAL A 357 -4.85 7.63 -7.34
N GLY A 358 -4.35 7.92 -6.13
CA GLY A 358 -4.62 9.19 -5.45
C GLY A 358 -4.14 10.41 -6.24
N GLY A 359 -2.95 10.30 -6.86
CA GLY A 359 -2.40 11.34 -7.71
C GLY A 359 -3.22 11.56 -8.99
N ALA A 360 -3.76 10.49 -9.57
CA ALA A 360 -4.66 10.57 -10.72
C ALA A 360 -5.97 11.27 -10.37
N ILE A 361 -6.57 10.95 -9.22
CA ILE A 361 -7.83 11.53 -8.77
C ILE A 361 -7.68 13.00 -8.34
N ALA A 362 -6.52 13.37 -7.76
CA ALA A 362 -6.18 14.73 -7.37
C ALA A 362 -5.45 15.52 -8.47
N TYR A 363 -5.43 15.01 -9.71
CA TYR A 363 -4.68 15.62 -10.79
C TYR A 363 -5.27 16.99 -11.16
N PRO A 364 -4.47 18.08 -11.28
CA PRO A 364 -4.98 19.44 -11.37
C PRO A 364 -6.01 19.67 -12.49
N THR A 365 -5.82 19.05 -13.66
CA THR A 365 -6.77 19.22 -14.78
C THR A 365 -8.12 18.56 -14.53
N LEU A 366 -8.18 17.51 -13.69
CA LEU A 366 -9.46 16.90 -13.28
C LEU A 366 -10.18 17.75 -12.24
N LEU A 367 -9.42 18.42 -11.36
CA LEU A 367 -9.99 19.38 -10.41
C LEU A 367 -10.56 20.58 -11.16
N GLU A 368 -9.85 21.12 -12.15
CA GLU A 368 -10.36 22.19 -13.01
C GLU A 368 -11.62 21.75 -13.79
N ALA A 369 -11.68 20.49 -14.22
CA ALA A 369 -12.88 19.93 -14.85
C ALA A 369 -14.06 19.85 -13.88
N ALA A 370 -13.82 19.50 -12.62
CA ALA A 370 -14.83 19.52 -11.56
C ALA A 370 -15.34 20.93 -11.28
N ASP A 371 -14.45 21.92 -11.19
CA ASP A 371 -14.80 23.33 -10.96
C ASP A 371 -15.64 23.91 -12.11
N LYS A 372 -15.40 23.45 -13.35
CA LYS A 372 -16.21 23.81 -14.52
C LYS A 372 -17.53 23.02 -14.62
N GLY A 373 -17.80 22.11 -13.68
CA GLY A 373 -19.01 21.27 -13.70
C GLY A 373 -19.06 20.30 -14.87
N LEU A 374 -17.90 19.84 -15.38
CA LEU A 374 -17.85 18.87 -16.47
C LEU A 374 -18.19 17.46 -15.98
N ASN A 375 -18.66 16.62 -16.90
CA ASN A 375 -18.97 15.22 -16.64
C ASN A 375 -17.86 14.29 -17.13
N VAL A 376 -17.54 13.27 -16.32
CA VAL A 376 -16.70 12.13 -16.69
C VAL A 376 -17.38 11.34 -17.81
N LEU A 377 -18.68 11.10 -17.66
CA LEU A 377 -19.53 10.39 -18.60
C LEU A 377 -20.99 10.82 -18.40
N SER A 378 -21.78 10.80 -19.46
CA SER A 378 -23.24 10.93 -19.40
C SER A 378 -23.86 9.67 -20.02
N ILE A 379 -24.66 8.93 -19.25
CA ILE A 379 -25.40 7.76 -19.72
C ILE A 379 -26.89 8.05 -19.60
N GLY A 380 -27.52 8.45 -20.72
CA GLY A 380 -28.93 8.82 -20.73
C GLY A 380 -29.20 10.01 -19.79
N PRO A 381 -30.14 9.90 -18.82
CA PRO A 381 -30.44 10.97 -17.87
C PRO A 381 -29.49 11.03 -16.65
N VAL A 382 -28.50 10.13 -16.56
CA VAL A 382 -27.57 10.06 -15.43
C VAL A 382 -26.23 10.65 -15.83
N ASP A 383 -25.87 11.75 -15.18
CA ASP A 383 -24.56 12.39 -15.29
C ASP A 383 -23.62 11.88 -14.19
N PHE A 384 -22.38 11.63 -14.60
CA PHE A 384 -21.28 11.27 -13.69
C PHE A 384 -20.31 12.45 -13.66
N PRO A 385 -20.50 13.43 -12.75
CA PRO A 385 -19.71 14.65 -12.73
C PRO A 385 -18.26 14.37 -12.33
N PHE A 386 -17.33 15.19 -12.82
CA PHE A 386 -16.05 15.37 -12.16
C PHE A 386 -16.31 15.99 -10.78
N VAL A 387 -15.72 15.41 -9.75
CA VAL A 387 -15.83 15.90 -8.37
C VAL A 387 -14.43 16.17 -7.85
N SER A 388 -14.24 17.31 -7.19
CA SER A 388 -13.00 17.59 -6.49
C SER A 388 -12.90 16.69 -5.26
N TYR A 389 -11.95 15.78 -5.29
CA TYR A 389 -11.63 14.92 -4.14
C TYR A 389 -10.48 15.47 -3.31
N SER A 390 -10.02 16.69 -3.60
CA SER A 390 -9.12 17.43 -2.72
C SER A 390 -9.72 17.43 -1.30
N TYR A 391 -8.90 17.26 -0.27
CA TYR A 391 -9.35 17.17 1.11
C TYR A 391 -10.25 15.95 1.45
N SER A 392 -10.49 15.01 0.51
CA SER A 392 -11.36 13.83 0.74
C SER A 392 -10.58 12.58 1.13
N ILE A 393 -11.18 11.80 2.04
CA ILE A 393 -10.56 10.60 2.65
C ILE A 393 -11.21 9.33 2.14
N PHE A 394 -12.55 9.31 2.09
CA PHE A 394 -13.34 8.12 1.81
C PHE A 394 -13.10 7.50 0.42
N PRO A 395 -13.06 8.29 -0.67
CA PRO A 395 -12.75 7.76 -2.00
C PRO A 395 -11.42 7.02 -2.04
N MET A 396 -10.43 7.48 -1.27
CA MET A 396 -9.11 6.87 -1.24
C MET A 396 -9.01 5.62 -0.37
N ILE A 397 -9.81 5.52 0.69
CA ILE A 397 -9.95 4.26 1.42
C ILE A 397 -10.65 3.21 0.56
N LEU A 398 -11.69 3.61 -0.20
CA LEU A 398 -12.32 2.74 -1.18
C LEU A 398 -11.32 2.33 -2.27
N ALA A 399 -10.56 3.28 -2.81
CA ALA A 399 -9.54 3.01 -3.82
C ALA A 399 -8.47 2.04 -3.30
N ALA A 400 -7.96 2.23 -2.07
CA ALA A 400 -6.99 1.32 -1.46
C ALA A 400 -7.51 -0.11 -1.33
N TRP A 401 -8.78 -0.27 -0.94
CA TRP A 401 -9.44 -1.57 -0.88
C TRP A 401 -9.61 -2.19 -2.29
N LEU A 402 -10.00 -1.38 -3.28
CA LEU A 402 -10.14 -1.81 -4.67
C LEU A 402 -8.80 -2.22 -5.28
N VAL A 403 -7.73 -1.44 -5.06
CA VAL A 403 -6.36 -1.78 -5.48
C VAL A 403 -5.98 -3.17 -4.96
N LYS A 404 -6.11 -3.41 -3.65
CA LYS A 404 -5.80 -4.71 -3.05
C LYS A 404 -6.58 -5.85 -3.73
N LYS A 405 -7.89 -5.66 -3.93
CA LYS A 405 -8.76 -6.71 -4.48
C LYS A 405 -8.51 -6.98 -5.96
N ILE A 406 -8.37 -5.94 -6.77
CA ILE A 406 -8.15 -6.04 -8.21
C ILE A 406 -6.73 -6.55 -8.50
N GLU A 407 -5.72 -6.08 -7.78
CA GLU A 407 -4.35 -6.56 -7.93
C GLU A 407 -4.23 -8.06 -7.60
N ALA A 408 -4.86 -8.51 -6.51
CA ALA A 408 -4.90 -9.93 -6.16
C ALA A 408 -5.59 -10.78 -7.24
N TRP A 409 -6.67 -10.27 -7.82
CA TRP A 409 -7.36 -10.92 -8.93
C TRP A 409 -6.47 -10.98 -10.19
N LEU A 410 -5.83 -9.87 -10.57
CA LEU A 410 -4.95 -9.83 -11.74
C LEU A 410 -3.74 -10.76 -11.60
N LYS A 411 -3.17 -10.90 -10.39
CA LYS A 411 -2.09 -11.89 -10.13
C LYS A 411 -2.52 -13.34 -10.43
N THR A 412 -3.82 -13.65 -10.42
CA THR A 412 -4.33 -14.98 -10.79
C THR A 412 -4.69 -15.12 -12.26
N TRP A 413 -4.99 -14.02 -12.94
CA TRP A 413 -5.47 -14.02 -14.33
C TRP A 413 -4.38 -13.67 -15.35
N VAL A 414 -3.47 -12.76 -15.01
CA VAL A 414 -2.40 -12.28 -15.89
C VAL A 414 -1.19 -13.21 -15.78
N PRO A 415 -0.62 -13.69 -16.90
CA PRO A 415 0.60 -14.49 -16.91
C PRO A 415 1.79 -13.73 -16.27
N ALA A 416 2.63 -14.43 -15.48
CA ALA A 416 3.68 -13.83 -14.65
C ALA A 416 4.59 -12.83 -15.38
N PHE A 417 4.99 -13.13 -16.63
CA PHE A 417 5.87 -12.27 -17.43
C PHE A 417 5.22 -10.92 -17.84
N LEU A 418 3.89 -10.84 -17.84
CA LEU A 418 3.15 -9.60 -18.14
C LEU A 418 2.75 -8.82 -16.89
N GLN A 419 2.80 -9.43 -15.70
CA GLN A 419 2.27 -8.84 -14.48
C GLN A 419 2.94 -7.50 -14.13
N ALA A 420 4.24 -7.35 -14.40
CA ALA A 420 4.98 -6.13 -14.12
C ALA A 420 4.47 -4.89 -14.91
N ILE A 421 3.86 -5.11 -16.08
CA ILE A 421 3.37 -4.03 -16.95
C ILE A 421 1.84 -3.94 -16.90
N ILE A 422 1.15 -5.08 -17.05
CA ILE A 422 -0.30 -5.13 -17.18
C ILE A 422 -1.00 -4.85 -15.86
N ASN A 423 -0.49 -5.36 -14.73
CA ASN A 423 -1.18 -5.18 -13.46
C ASN A 423 -1.27 -3.69 -13.06
N PRO A 424 -0.17 -2.90 -13.06
CA PRO A 424 -0.27 -1.48 -12.73
C PRO A 424 -1.21 -0.71 -13.66
N ILE A 425 -1.15 -0.95 -14.97
CA ILE A 425 -2.00 -0.27 -15.97
C ILE A 425 -3.49 -0.51 -15.68
N ILE A 426 -3.87 -1.78 -15.52
CA ILE A 426 -5.28 -2.14 -15.28
C ILE A 426 -5.72 -1.61 -13.91
N VAL A 427 -4.91 -1.77 -12.86
CA VAL A 427 -5.28 -1.29 -11.53
C VAL A 427 -5.47 0.22 -11.52
N ILE A 428 -4.53 0.99 -12.06
CA ILE A 428 -4.64 2.46 -12.08
C ILE A 428 -5.89 2.88 -12.87
N GLY A 429 -6.06 2.39 -14.10
CA GLY A 429 -7.18 2.77 -14.96
C GLY A 429 -8.53 2.36 -14.39
N LEU A 430 -8.66 1.10 -13.96
CA LEU A 430 -9.91 0.55 -13.46
C LEU A 430 -10.29 1.13 -12.10
N VAL A 431 -9.36 1.20 -11.14
CA VAL A 431 -9.66 1.73 -9.80
C VAL A 431 -10.00 3.21 -9.86
N THR A 432 -9.24 4.01 -10.62
CA THR A 432 -9.53 5.44 -10.76
C THR A 432 -10.93 5.64 -11.34
N SER A 433 -11.25 4.95 -12.44
CA SER A 433 -12.56 5.04 -13.10
C SER A 433 -13.70 4.61 -12.19
N ILE A 434 -13.57 3.46 -11.52
CA ILE A 434 -14.59 2.95 -10.58
C ILE A 434 -14.78 3.94 -9.42
N THR A 435 -13.70 4.52 -8.90
CA THR A 435 -13.78 5.47 -7.79
C THR A 435 -14.58 6.71 -8.19
N PHE A 436 -14.30 7.30 -9.36
CA PHE A 436 -15.08 8.43 -9.88
C PHE A 436 -16.56 8.05 -10.12
N LEU A 437 -16.80 6.93 -10.82
CA LEU A 437 -18.15 6.51 -11.21
C LEU A 437 -19.05 6.13 -10.01
N ILE A 438 -18.45 5.64 -8.92
CA ILE A 438 -19.21 5.31 -7.70
C ILE A 438 -19.31 6.52 -6.78
N THR A 439 -18.18 7.13 -6.42
CA THR A 439 -18.17 8.14 -5.36
C THR A 439 -18.67 9.50 -5.81
N GLY A 440 -18.51 9.85 -7.10
CA GLY A 440 -18.97 11.12 -7.66
C GLY A 440 -20.49 11.29 -7.54
N PRO A 441 -21.32 10.39 -8.10
CA PRO A 441 -22.76 10.45 -7.97
C PRO A 441 -23.25 10.36 -6.52
N VAL A 442 -22.61 9.52 -5.69
CA VAL A 442 -22.97 9.38 -4.27
C VAL A 442 -22.76 10.67 -3.49
N ILE A 443 -21.58 11.32 -3.65
CA ILE A 443 -21.28 12.60 -2.99
C ILE A 443 -22.21 13.69 -3.51
N THR A 444 -22.44 13.73 -4.82
CA THR A 444 -23.30 14.73 -5.46
C THR A 444 -24.74 14.61 -4.96
N TRP A 445 -25.29 13.39 -4.95
CA TRP A 445 -26.63 13.12 -4.45
C TRP A 445 -26.77 13.45 -2.95
N LEU A 446 -25.80 13.03 -2.13
CA LEU A 446 -25.78 13.38 -0.70
C LEU A 446 -25.71 14.89 -0.49
N SER A 447 -24.90 15.60 -1.27
CA SER A 447 -24.77 17.05 -1.20
C SER A 447 -26.06 17.76 -1.60
N PHE A 448 -26.73 17.33 -2.67
CA PHE A 448 -28.04 17.88 -3.05
C PHE A 448 -29.14 17.59 -2.02
N ALA A 449 -29.19 16.37 -1.49
CA ALA A 449 -30.13 15.99 -0.44
C ALA A 449 -29.92 16.81 0.83
N LEU A 450 -28.65 17.06 1.17
CA LEU A 450 -28.28 17.90 2.30
C LEU A 450 -28.64 19.36 2.05
N ALA A 451 -28.28 19.94 0.89
CA ALA A 451 -28.57 21.33 0.53
C ALA A 451 -30.08 21.64 0.54
N SER A 452 -30.89 20.80 -0.10
CA SER A 452 -32.36 20.95 -0.10
C SER A 452 -32.97 20.80 1.30
N GLY A 453 -32.42 19.89 2.12
CA GLY A 453 -32.81 19.74 3.52
C GLY A 453 -32.45 20.95 4.38
N LEU A 454 -31.25 21.52 4.21
CA LEU A 454 -30.74 22.67 4.96
C LEU A 454 -31.60 23.93 4.72
N GLU A 455 -31.93 24.23 3.47
CA GLU A 455 -32.73 25.41 3.10
C GLU A 455 -34.16 25.36 3.68
N THR A 456 -34.76 24.15 3.70
CA THR A 456 -36.10 23.94 4.26
C THR A 456 -36.13 24.13 5.79
N PHE A 457 -35.07 23.70 6.48
CA PHE A 457 -35.02 23.70 7.94
C PHE A 457 -34.56 25.05 8.52
N LEU A 458 -33.67 25.76 7.83
CA LEU A 458 -33.24 27.12 8.21
C LEU A 458 -34.43 28.07 8.35
N ASN A 459 -35.34 28.05 7.38
CA ASN A 459 -36.51 28.92 7.35
C ASN A 459 -37.59 28.53 8.37
N TRP A 460 -37.50 27.37 9.01
CA TRP A 460 -38.47 26.92 10.01
C TRP A 460 -38.10 27.37 11.42
N ASN A 461 -36.85 27.13 11.85
CA ASN A 461 -36.39 27.51 13.19
C ASN A 461 -34.84 27.55 13.24
N ALA A 462 -34.25 28.75 13.09
CA ALA A 462 -32.81 28.93 13.05
C ALA A 462 -32.05 28.40 14.29
N PRO A 463 -32.51 28.58 15.55
CA PRO A 463 -31.84 27.99 16.72
C PRO A 463 -31.80 26.46 16.71
N ILE A 464 -32.93 25.80 16.46
CA ILE A 464 -33.01 24.33 16.45
C ILE A 464 -32.18 23.78 15.28
N PHE A 465 -32.27 24.44 14.13
CA PHE A 465 -31.46 24.11 12.98
C PHE A 465 -29.96 24.21 13.31
N GLY A 466 -29.52 25.33 13.87
CA GLY A 466 -28.14 25.57 14.30
C GLY A 466 -27.64 24.47 15.23
N ALA A 467 -28.46 24.04 16.20
CA ALA A 467 -28.12 22.95 17.10
C ALA A 467 -27.88 21.62 16.37
N ILE A 468 -28.76 21.28 15.43
CA ILE A 468 -28.69 20.03 14.68
C ILE A 468 -27.49 20.08 13.73
N ILE A 469 -27.38 21.11 12.90
CA ILE A 469 -26.32 21.15 11.90
C ILE A 469 -24.94 21.11 12.56
N ASP A 470 -24.70 21.91 13.61
CA ASP A 470 -23.40 21.95 14.27
C ASP A 470 -23.06 20.68 15.06
N GLY A 471 -24.08 20.04 15.65
CA GLY A 471 -23.91 18.75 16.34
C GLY A 471 -23.44 17.64 15.40
N PHE A 472 -23.92 17.66 14.14
CA PHE A 472 -23.58 16.67 13.13
C PHE A 472 -22.51 17.13 12.12
N TYR A 473 -22.14 18.42 12.09
CA TYR A 473 -21.27 18.98 11.06
C TYR A 473 -19.91 18.27 10.98
N GLN A 474 -19.33 17.93 12.13
CA GLN A 474 -18.04 17.25 12.17
C GLN A 474 -18.09 15.81 11.66
N ILE A 475 -19.28 15.20 11.60
CA ILE A 475 -19.48 13.94 10.88
C ILE A 475 -19.41 14.17 9.38
N LEU A 476 -19.99 15.28 8.89
CA LEU A 476 -19.88 15.68 7.48
C LEU A 476 -18.43 16.00 7.10
N VAL A 477 -17.67 16.62 8.00
CA VAL A 477 -16.21 16.84 7.82
C VAL A 477 -15.49 15.50 7.67
N ILE A 478 -15.81 14.50 8.52
CA ILE A 478 -15.18 13.18 8.42
C ILE A 478 -15.37 12.52 7.06
N PHE A 479 -16.54 12.69 6.46
CA PHE A 479 -16.87 12.13 5.15
C PHE A 479 -16.52 13.07 3.97
N GLY A 480 -15.98 14.27 4.24
CA GLY A 480 -15.72 15.29 3.22
C GLY A 480 -16.99 15.92 2.63
N LEU A 481 -18.19 15.58 3.13
CA LEU A 481 -19.48 16.07 2.64
C LEU A 481 -19.74 17.54 2.99
N HIS A 482 -18.98 18.11 3.93
CA HIS A 482 -19.08 19.52 4.29
C HIS A 482 -18.77 20.47 3.11
N TRP A 483 -17.95 20.04 2.14
CA TRP A 483 -17.72 20.78 0.89
C TRP A 483 -18.99 20.96 0.06
N GLY A 484 -19.99 20.10 0.21
CA GLY A 484 -21.30 20.28 -0.41
C GLY A 484 -22.12 21.44 0.18
N ILE A 485 -21.77 21.89 1.40
CA ILE A 485 -22.42 23.05 2.05
C ILE A 485 -21.77 24.36 1.57
N MET A 486 -20.49 24.32 1.17
CA MET A 486 -19.68 25.48 0.78
C MET A 486 -20.33 26.35 -0.32
N PRO A 487 -20.88 25.81 -1.41
CA PRO A 487 -21.58 26.60 -2.42
C PRO A 487 -22.77 27.40 -1.89
N ILE A 488 -23.44 26.92 -0.83
CA ILE A 488 -24.62 27.56 -0.26
C ILE A 488 -24.24 28.92 0.34
N TYR A 489 -23.23 28.95 1.22
CA TYR A 489 -22.81 30.22 1.81
C TYR A 489 -21.93 31.08 0.91
N ILE A 490 -21.30 30.53 -0.14
CA ILE A 490 -20.77 31.35 -1.25
C ILE A 490 -21.89 32.13 -1.93
N ASN A 491 -23.02 31.46 -2.21
CA ASN A 491 -24.18 32.13 -2.77
C ASN A 491 -24.77 33.17 -1.81
N ASP A 492 -24.81 32.91 -0.51
CA ASP A 492 -25.21 33.91 0.49
C ASP A 492 -24.30 35.15 0.44
N PHE A 493 -22.97 34.99 0.39
CA PHE A 493 -22.06 36.13 0.25
C PHE A 493 -22.29 36.90 -1.05
N ALA A 494 -22.56 36.22 -2.15
CA ALA A 494 -22.81 36.87 -3.44
C ALA A 494 -24.14 37.63 -3.48
N THR A 495 -25.17 37.13 -2.78
CA THR A 495 -26.54 37.65 -2.87
C THR A 495 -26.93 38.56 -1.70
N LEU A 496 -26.57 38.19 -0.48
CA LEU A 496 -26.87 38.89 0.77
C LEU A 496 -25.70 39.75 1.27
N GLY A 497 -24.46 39.41 0.88
CA GLY A 497 -23.24 40.06 1.35
C GLY A 497 -22.73 39.54 2.70
N TYR A 498 -23.41 38.58 3.31
CA TYR A 498 -23.06 37.89 4.56
C TYR A 498 -23.68 36.49 4.55
N SER A 499 -23.31 35.62 5.49
CA SER A 499 -23.96 34.31 5.65
C SER A 499 -24.18 33.94 7.12
N HIS A 500 -25.44 33.62 7.44
CA HIS A 500 -25.84 33.02 8.71
C HIS A 500 -25.38 31.56 8.83
N LEU A 501 -25.46 30.79 7.74
CA LEU A 501 -25.05 29.38 7.76
C LEU A 501 -23.54 29.26 8.01
N SER A 502 -22.74 30.12 7.40
CA SER A 502 -21.29 30.20 7.64
C SER A 502 -20.97 30.54 9.11
N ALA A 503 -21.75 31.46 9.70
CA ALA A 503 -21.63 31.81 11.12
C ALA A 503 -21.96 30.64 12.07
N MET A 504 -22.90 29.78 11.72
CA MET A 504 -23.24 28.59 12.50
C MET A 504 -22.09 27.57 12.43
N VAL A 505 -21.77 27.08 11.24
CA VAL A 505 -20.84 25.96 11.08
C VAL A 505 -19.40 26.28 11.49
N SER A 506 -19.05 27.55 11.67
CA SER A 506 -17.72 27.98 12.12
C SER A 506 -17.46 27.71 13.60
N VAL A 507 -18.48 27.72 14.48
CA VAL A 507 -18.25 27.48 15.92
C VAL A 507 -18.04 26.01 16.25
N THR A 508 -18.52 25.09 15.40
CA THR A 508 -18.29 23.65 15.58
C THR A 508 -16.80 23.27 15.57
N ILE A 509 -15.97 24.08 14.90
CA ILE A 509 -14.50 23.93 14.87
C ILE A 509 -13.91 24.15 16.27
N VAL A 510 -14.42 25.17 16.97
CA VAL A 510 -14.02 25.49 18.35
C VAL A 510 -14.44 24.38 19.31
N GLY A 511 -15.59 23.75 19.06
CA GLY A 511 -16.04 22.57 19.79
C GLY A 511 -15.01 21.44 19.75
N GLN A 512 -14.49 21.09 18.57
CA GLN A 512 -13.44 20.06 18.45
C GLN A 512 -12.13 20.49 19.11
N GLY A 513 -11.73 21.75 18.96
CA GLY A 513 -10.54 22.30 19.63
C GLY A 513 -10.64 22.25 21.16
N GLY A 514 -11.81 22.57 21.71
CA GLY A 514 -12.09 22.50 23.16
C GLY A 514 -12.00 21.09 23.72
N ALA A 515 -12.52 20.10 22.99
CA ALA A 515 -12.42 18.70 23.39
C ALA A 515 -10.98 18.19 23.29
N ALA A 516 -10.25 18.52 22.23
CA ALA A 516 -8.84 18.17 22.10
C ALA A 516 -7.99 18.77 23.24
N LEU A 517 -8.23 20.05 23.56
CA LEU A 517 -7.57 20.73 24.68
C LEU A 517 -7.89 20.07 26.03
N ALA A 518 -9.14 19.68 26.25
CA ALA A 518 -9.54 18.96 27.47
C ALA A 518 -8.83 17.61 27.62
N VAL A 519 -8.68 16.85 26.53
CA VAL A 519 -7.90 15.59 26.55
C VAL A 519 -6.43 15.88 26.84
N ALA A 520 -5.83 16.87 26.17
CA ALA A 520 -4.43 17.26 26.35
C ALA A 520 -4.11 17.67 27.81
N MET A 521 -5.01 18.44 28.42
CA MET A 521 -4.85 18.87 29.82
C MET A 521 -5.08 17.73 30.82
N LYS A 522 -5.97 16.79 30.49
CA LYS A 522 -6.34 15.70 31.41
C LYS A 522 -5.37 14.51 31.37
N THR A 523 -4.80 14.19 30.21
CA THR A 523 -3.97 13.00 30.05
C THR A 523 -2.61 13.12 30.74
N LYS A 524 -2.15 12.01 31.31
CA LYS A 524 -0.79 11.88 31.85
C LYS A 524 0.21 11.31 30.83
N LYS A 525 -0.25 10.88 29.66
CA LYS A 525 0.60 10.29 28.62
C LYS A 525 1.25 11.39 27.80
N ALA A 526 2.59 11.42 27.77
CA ALA A 526 3.36 12.48 27.13
C ALA A 526 3.01 12.65 25.64
N GLU A 527 2.98 11.56 24.88
CA GLU A 527 2.65 11.55 23.45
C GLU A 527 1.25 12.11 23.18
N LEU A 528 0.23 11.64 23.91
CA LEU A 528 -1.14 12.11 23.72
C LEU A 528 -1.32 13.57 24.13
N LYS A 529 -0.53 14.03 25.11
CA LYS A 529 -0.52 15.43 25.57
C LYS A 529 0.03 16.35 24.49
N GLU A 530 1.14 15.98 23.87
CA GLU A 530 1.77 16.73 22.78
C GLU A 530 0.84 16.84 21.55
N ILE A 531 0.33 15.69 21.08
CA ILE A 531 -0.62 15.64 19.96
C ILE A 531 -1.88 16.46 20.29
N GLY A 532 -2.38 16.36 21.52
CA GLY A 532 -3.59 17.04 21.95
C GLY A 532 -3.47 18.56 21.93
N TYR A 533 -2.36 19.13 22.40
CA TYR A 533 -2.15 20.58 22.33
C TYR A 533 -1.97 21.07 20.90
N ALA A 534 -1.15 20.38 20.09
CA ALA A 534 -0.95 20.74 18.69
C ALA A 534 -2.29 20.72 17.91
N ALA A 535 -3.09 19.68 18.15
CA ALA A 535 -4.41 19.53 17.53
C ALA A 535 -5.41 20.62 17.97
N ALA A 536 -5.41 20.99 19.25
CA ALA A 536 -6.27 22.07 19.75
C ALA A 536 -5.89 23.43 19.13
N ILE A 537 -4.59 23.74 19.04
CA ILE A 537 -4.11 24.99 18.41
C ILE A 537 -4.49 25.01 16.93
N SER A 538 -4.30 23.90 16.21
CA SER A 538 -4.74 23.77 14.81
C SER A 538 -6.24 24.02 14.66
N ALA A 539 -7.07 23.46 15.54
CA ALA A 539 -8.51 23.69 15.52
C ALA A 539 -8.85 25.17 15.77
N PHE A 540 -8.18 25.82 16.71
CA PHE A 540 -8.34 27.26 16.94
C PHE A 540 -7.89 28.13 15.75
N CYS A 541 -6.99 27.60 14.91
CA CYS A 541 -6.58 28.17 13.63
C CYS A 541 -7.54 27.86 12.46
N GLY A 542 -8.67 27.18 12.71
CA GLY A 542 -9.67 26.88 11.69
C GLY A 542 -9.58 25.48 11.09
N ILE A 543 -8.61 24.66 11.48
CA ILE A 543 -8.39 23.31 10.92
C ILE A 543 -8.65 22.23 11.98
N THR A 544 -9.75 21.50 11.80
CA THR A 544 -10.26 20.51 12.77
C THR A 544 -9.67 19.11 12.66
N GLU A 545 -9.12 18.75 11.51
CA GLU A 545 -8.75 17.38 11.17
C GLU A 545 -7.76 16.78 12.18
N PRO A 546 -6.71 17.49 12.64
CA PRO A 546 -5.84 16.99 13.70
C PRO A 546 -6.57 16.71 15.02
N ALA A 547 -7.56 17.54 15.39
CA ALA A 547 -8.36 17.34 16.59
C ALA A 547 -9.30 16.14 16.46
N ILE A 548 -9.98 16.02 15.31
CA ILE A 548 -10.89 14.91 15.03
C ILE A 548 -10.13 13.59 15.03
N TYR A 549 -9.16 13.43 14.14
CA TYR A 549 -8.53 12.13 13.91
C TYR A 549 -7.49 11.81 14.99
N GLY A 550 -6.75 12.82 15.46
CA GLY A 550 -5.68 12.62 16.44
C GLY A 550 -6.20 12.29 17.83
N ILE A 551 -7.34 12.89 18.20
CA ILE A 551 -7.81 12.90 19.58
C ILE A 551 -9.26 12.45 19.70
N THR A 552 -10.21 13.20 19.13
CA THR A 552 -11.60 13.08 19.57
C THR A 552 -12.28 11.81 19.05
N LEU A 553 -12.04 11.47 17.78
CA LEU A 553 -12.56 10.26 17.13
C LEU A 553 -11.86 8.99 17.65
N ARG A 554 -10.56 9.10 17.99
CA ARG A 554 -9.74 8.01 18.56
C ARG A 554 -10.39 7.37 19.79
N TYR A 555 -11.10 8.16 20.61
CA TYR A 555 -11.77 7.68 21.83
C TYR A 555 -13.31 7.74 21.79
N ARG A 556 -13.92 8.26 20.70
CA ARG A 556 -15.36 8.47 20.44
C ARG A 556 -16.12 9.34 21.44
N ARG A 557 -15.94 9.14 22.74
CA ARG A 557 -16.60 9.94 23.79
C ARG A 557 -16.19 11.42 23.72
N PRO A 558 -14.90 11.78 23.55
CA PRO A 558 -14.54 13.18 23.36
C PRO A 558 -15.19 13.79 22.11
N PHE A 559 -15.31 13.02 21.02
CA PHE A 559 -16.01 13.49 19.81
C PHE A 559 -17.49 13.80 20.08
N ILE A 560 -18.18 12.94 20.83
CA ILE A 560 -19.58 13.19 21.21
C ILE A 560 -19.69 14.44 22.10
N CYS A 561 -18.81 14.58 23.09
CA CYS A 561 -18.77 15.77 23.95
C CYS A 561 -18.51 17.05 23.14
N ALA A 562 -17.61 16.99 22.16
CA ALA A 562 -17.35 18.08 21.22
C ALA A 562 -18.59 18.43 20.41
N SER A 563 -19.27 17.44 19.81
CA SER A 563 -20.51 17.63 19.07
C SER A 563 -21.63 18.26 19.91
N ILE A 564 -21.74 17.89 21.19
CA ILE A 564 -22.71 18.52 22.10
C ILE A 564 -22.35 19.99 22.34
N GLY A 565 -21.07 20.29 22.58
CA GLY A 565 -20.60 21.66 22.69
C GLY A 565 -20.89 22.48 21.43
N SER A 566 -20.62 21.91 20.25
CA SER A 566 -20.94 22.51 18.96
C SER A 566 -22.44 22.76 18.79
N ALA A 567 -23.30 21.80 19.15
CA ALA A 567 -24.75 21.98 19.08
C ALA A 567 -25.24 23.14 19.96
N VAL A 568 -24.66 23.32 21.15
CA VAL A 568 -24.97 24.49 22.00
C VAL A 568 -24.49 25.78 21.32
N GLY A 569 -23.31 25.76 20.70
CA GLY A 569 -22.80 26.87 19.90
C GLY A 569 -23.72 27.27 18.76
N GLY A 570 -24.02 26.34 17.86
CA GLY A 570 -24.91 26.57 16.72
C GLY A 570 -26.30 27.01 17.15
N PHE A 571 -26.84 26.48 18.25
CA PHE A 571 -28.09 26.96 18.84
C PHE A 571 -28.03 28.44 19.20
N LEU A 572 -26.95 28.88 19.87
CA LEU A 572 -26.77 30.27 20.28
C LEU A 572 -26.54 31.20 19.09
N VAL A 573 -25.76 30.78 18.10
CA VAL A 573 -25.57 31.54 16.85
C VAL A 573 -26.92 31.75 16.16
N GLY A 574 -27.74 30.69 16.03
CA GLY A 574 -29.07 30.79 15.45
C GLY A 574 -30.08 31.56 16.29
N LEU A 575 -29.94 31.59 17.61
CA LEU A 575 -30.78 32.38 18.52
C LEU A 575 -30.45 33.87 18.50
N LEU A 576 -29.17 34.20 18.40
CA LEU A 576 -28.66 35.58 18.42
C LEU A 576 -28.56 36.19 17.02
N ASP A 577 -28.99 35.45 16.00
CA ASP A 577 -29.02 35.87 14.59
C ASP A 577 -27.66 36.38 14.09
N VAL A 578 -26.61 35.62 14.41
CA VAL A 578 -25.23 36.04 14.12
C VAL A 578 -24.91 35.86 12.64
N ASN A 579 -24.25 36.86 12.09
CA ASN A 579 -23.78 36.96 10.71
C ASN A 579 -22.25 36.91 10.61
N MET A 580 -21.77 36.32 9.53
CA MET A 580 -20.35 36.26 9.19
C MET A 580 -20.15 36.79 7.77
N TRP A 581 -19.01 37.44 7.49
CA TRP A 581 -18.67 38.09 6.19
C TRP A 581 -17.47 37.45 5.49
N SER A 582 -16.97 36.32 6.01
CA SER A 582 -15.86 35.56 5.44
C SER A 582 -16.11 34.08 5.69
N ILE A 583 -15.28 33.20 5.13
CA ILE A 583 -15.31 31.74 5.36
C ILE A 583 -14.34 31.30 6.46
N ILE A 584 -13.52 32.21 6.98
CA ILE A 584 -12.53 31.92 8.01
C ILE A 584 -13.26 31.83 9.36
N GLY A 585 -13.42 30.60 9.87
CA GLY A 585 -14.08 30.30 11.15
C GLY A 585 -13.12 30.13 12.33
N SER A 586 -13.62 29.52 13.41
CA SER A 586 -12.89 29.31 14.66
C SER A 586 -12.46 30.60 15.38
N ILE A 587 -11.59 30.49 16.38
CA ILE A 587 -11.10 31.62 17.19
C ILE A 587 -10.33 32.63 16.32
N ILE A 588 -9.48 32.14 15.41
CA ILE A 588 -8.72 33.01 14.51
C ILE A 588 -9.62 33.78 13.53
N GLY A 589 -10.79 33.22 13.23
CA GLY A 589 -11.82 33.81 12.38
C GLY A 589 -12.78 34.76 13.09
N LEU A 590 -12.60 35.07 14.38
CA LEU A 590 -13.44 36.06 15.06
C LEU A 590 -13.53 37.43 14.33
N PRO A 591 -12.48 37.94 13.67
CA PRO A 591 -12.60 39.14 12.83
C PRO A 591 -13.61 39.00 11.67
N SER A 592 -13.91 37.79 11.20
CA SER A 592 -14.90 37.51 10.15
C SER A 592 -16.34 37.89 10.53
N TYR A 593 -16.62 38.12 11.82
CA TYR A 593 -17.93 38.55 12.33
C TYR A 593 -18.03 40.07 12.51
N ILE A 594 -16.99 40.81 12.11
CA ILE A 594 -17.01 42.27 12.09
C ILE A 594 -17.69 42.71 10.80
N ASP A 595 -18.69 43.58 10.92
CA ASP A 595 -19.40 44.11 9.78
C ASP A 595 -18.46 45.03 8.99
N PRO A 596 -18.24 44.81 7.68
CA PRO A 596 -17.31 45.61 6.88
C PRO A 596 -17.75 47.07 6.71
N LYS A 597 -19.03 47.39 6.92
CA LYS A 597 -19.59 48.74 6.84
C LYS A 597 -19.73 49.40 8.21
N LEU A 598 -20.19 48.65 9.21
CA LEU A 598 -20.52 49.17 10.55
C LEU A 598 -19.43 48.95 11.60
N GLY A 599 -18.40 48.15 11.28
CA GLY A 599 -17.35 47.78 12.22
C GLY A 599 -17.83 46.80 13.29
N ILE A 600 -17.32 46.96 14.51
CA ILE A 600 -17.64 46.08 15.64
C ILE A 600 -19.03 46.43 16.18
N THR A 601 -20.01 45.55 15.95
CA THR A 601 -21.40 45.67 16.43
C THR A 601 -21.72 44.62 17.50
N SER A 602 -22.99 44.55 17.94
CA SER A 602 -23.48 43.49 18.82
C SER A 602 -23.26 42.09 18.23
N ASN A 603 -23.29 41.97 16.90
CA ASN A 603 -23.04 40.74 16.17
C ASN A 603 -21.70 40.09 16.56
N PHE A 604 -20.63 40.88 16.56
CA PHE A 604 -19.29 40.41 16.94
C PHE A 604 -19.26 39.88 18.38
N TRP A 605 -19.89 40.59 19.31
CA TRP A 605 -19.93 40.16 20.72
C TRP A 605 -20.80 38.92 20.93
N PHE A 606 -21.89 38.76 20.17
CA PHE A 606 -22.67 37.53 20.16
C PHE A 606 -21.88 36.36 19.61
N ALA A 607 -21.08 36.56 18.56
CA ALA A 607 -20.16 35.55 18.03
C ALA A 607 -19.10 35.14 19.08
N VAL A 608 -18.50 36.10 19.77
CA VAL A 608 -17.55 35.86 20.87
C VAL A 608 -18.21 35.07 22.00
N LEU A 609 -19.43 35.44 22.39
CA LEU A 609 -20.17 34.74 23.44
C LEU A 609 -20.49 33.29 23.04
N ALA A 610 -21.02 33.08 21.85
CA ALA A 610 -21.34 31.74 21.33
C ALA A 610 -20.07 30.87 21.24
N THR A 611 -18.98 31.44 20.74
CA THR A 611 -17.66 30.78 20.67
C THR A 611 -17.13 30.38 22.05
N ALA A 612 -17.20 31.30 23.04
CA ALA A 612 -16.75 31.04 24.39
C ALA A 612 -17.57 29.94 25.08
N ILE A 613 -18.90 29.98 24.92
CA ILE A 613 -19.78 28.95 25.49
C ILE A 613 -19.51 27.59 24.83
N THR A 614 -19.35 27.56 23.51
CA THR A 614 -19.01 26.33 22.76
C THR A 614 -17.73 25.69 23.30
N LEU A 615 -16.68 26.51 23.48
CA LEU A 615 -15.41 26.08 24.06
C LEU A 615 -15.59 25.53 25.47
N ILE A 616 -16.27 26.27 26.35
CA ILE A 616 -16.46 25.89 27.75
C ILE A 616 -17.27 24.59 27.86
N VAL A 617 -18.38 24.47 27.13
CA VAL A 617 -19.24 23.27 27.17
C VAL A 617 -18.48 22.07 26.63
N SER A 618 -17.85 22.19 25.47
CA SER A 618 -17.07 21.09 24.89
C SER A 618 -15.92 20.66 25.81
N PHE A 619 -15.16 21.63 26.34
CA PHE A 619 -14.04 21.38 27.24
C PHE A 619 -14.50 20.70 28.52
N THR A 620 -15.50 21.25 29.20
CA THR A 620 -15.97 20.71 30.49
C THR A 620 -16.58 19.33 30.32
N LEU A 621 -17.42 19.12 29.30
CA LEU A 621 -18.01 17.81 29.02
C LEU A 621 -16.91 16.76 28.76
N THR A 622 -15.91 17.13 27.96
CA THR A 622 -14.80 16.23 27.63
C THR A 622 -13.90 15.96 28.83
N TYR A 623 -13.57 17.00 29.59
CA TYR A 623 -12.69 16.92 30.75
C TYR A 623 -13.30 16.08 31.87
N PHE A 624 -14.60 16.18 32.15
CA PHE A 624 -15.20 15.41 33.24
C PHE A 624 -15.67 14.01 32.78
N TRP A 625 -16.33 13.91 31.63
CA TRP A 625 -16.99 12.66 31.19
C TRP A 625 -16.44 12.06 29.89
N GLY A 626 -15.84 12.88 29.03
CA GLY A 626 -15.40 12.46 27.70
C GLY A 626 -14.13 11.62 27.68
N TYR A 627 -13.16 11.87 28.57
CA TYR A 627 -11.86 11.19 28.55
C TYR A 627 -11.35 10.74 29.92
N ASN A 628 -10.61 9.62 29.96
CA ASN A 628 -9.74 9.25 31.08
C ASN A 628 -8.56 8.39 30.57
N ASP A 629 -7.44 8.35 31.29
CA ASP A 629 -6.21 7.66 30.85
C ASP A 629 -6.36 6.13 30.73
N SER A 630 -7.38 5.55 31.36
CA SER A 630 -7.70 4.12 31.26
C SER A 630 -8.37 3.75 29.92
N MET A 631 -8.80 4.73 29.14
CA MET A 631 -9.29 4.49 27.78
C MET A 631 -8.13 4.02 26.90
N GLN A 632 -8.20 2.78 26.43
CA GLN A 632 -7.32 2.25 25.41
C GLN A 632 -7.88 2.59 24.01
N MET A 633 -6.98 2.79 23.04
CA MET A 633 -7.37 2.69 21.62
C MET A 633 -8.00 1.33 21.43
N ARG A 634 -9.25 1.32 20.98
CA ARG A 634 -10.03 0.10 20.99
C ARG A 634 -9.66 -0.78 19.80
N GLU A 635 -8.68 -1.65 19.97
CA GLU A 635 -8.64 -2.97 19.31
C GLU A 635 -8.58 -4.07 20.36
N LYS A 636 -9.34 -5.15 20.10
CA LYS A 636 -9.77 -6.25 20.99
C LYS A 636 -10.72 -5.86 22.14
N ARG A 637 -12.03 -5.97 21.86
CA ARG A 637 -12.93 -6.53 22.89
C ARG A 637 -12.58 -8.01 22.97
N GLU A 638 -12.05 -8.48 24.10
CA GLU A 638 -11.99 -9.92 24.36
C GLU A 638 -13.40 -10.50 24.22
N LYS A 639 -13.50 -11.67 23.57
CA LYS A 639 -14.78 -12.40 23.48
C LYS A 639 -15.28 -12.63 24.91
N PRO A 640 -16.58 -12.46 25.21
CA PRO A 640 -17.11 -12.99 26.47
C PRO A 640 -16.81 -14.49 26.50
N LYS A 641 -15.98 -14.91 27.47
CA LYS A 641 -15.64 -16.32 27.64
C LYS A 641 -16.93 -17.06 28.01
N ASN A 642 -17.26 -18.10 27.25
CA ASN A 642 -18.41 -18.96 27.55
C ASN A 642 -18.14 -19.70 28.87
N PRO A 643 -18.93 -19.48 29.94
CA PRO A 643 -18.75 -20.16 31.22
C PRO A 643 -18.80 -21.70 31.08
N ALA A 644 -19.51 -22.22 30.07
CA ALA A 644 -19.65 -23.65 29.83
C ALA A 644 -18.37 -24.34 29.31
N LYS A 645 -17.34 -23.58 28.89
CA LYS A 645 -16.04 -24.14 28.44
C LYS A 645 -14.91 -23.99 29.48
N MET A 646 -15.21 -23.53 30.70
CA MET A 646 -14.20 -23.44 31.77
C MET A 646 -14.20 -24.64 32.74
N GLN A 647 -15.06 -25.63 32.54
CA GLN A 647 -15.09 -26.86 33.35
C GLN A 647 -14.64 -28.08 32.54
N GLN A 648 -13.41 -28.07 32.05
CA GLN A 648 -12.65 -29.28 31.75
C GLN A 648 -11.17 -28.97 31.95
N PHE A 649 -10.75 -28.92 33.22
CA PHE A 649 -9.47 -29.40 33.74
C PHE A 649 -9.61 -29.58 35.25
#